data_AF-A0A9D6IEX7-F1
#
_entry.id   AF-A0A9D6IEX7-F1
#
_cell.length_a   1.000
_cell.length_b   1.000
_cell.length_c   1.000
_cell.angle_alpha   90.00
_cell.angle_beta   90.00
_cell.angle_gamma   90.00
#
_symmetry.space_group_name_H-M   'P 1'
#
loop_
_entity.id
_entity.type
_entity.pdbx_description
1 polymer ?
#
loop_
_entity_poly.entity_id
_entity_poly.type
_entity_poly.pdbx_seq_one_letter_code
_entity_poly.pdbx_strand_id
1 'polypeptide(L)'
;MHREITHTDSAFAEESNWPLYLMTGLLAALLALDLLPRFGEWMEWSLFAAWPRDLGGYRFALIAAVLGGARVVYTALQGLFDGKIGADLAIAIAFLAAILIQEWLVAAEVVFIGMFGECLEAYTFDRTKRAIRRIVEVFPIRCWVLKDGQETRVFTQDLAVGDHVVVKPGGKIPVDGVVLVGQSAVDASPLTGESLPLDRAPGDEVLAGSINQFGALTIEAKRVAKQTVAGRVIELTAKALKDKSRIERTADQLARFFLPIVLALAGLTFVACMIHFGAGWFRPANAPPLSLGNALTRSVYPTLSVLVVACPCALILATPAAVIAALGRLAGTGVLIKGGSALERLAGVTAMAFDKTGTITEAKLQLGDVVCLTDISTDELVRIAAGAEQRSEHPIARLIVQEATRRQLPLDEVVEFNAQPGAGVIAQTASGRILIGTSRLLAEQGVAVSAAAADALAGFDASGQTALLVARDDVVLGALGARDTVRLGIPPLLNQLRALGIAPIVLLTGDRIAAARAADQEGVFSEIHAELLPHQKADFLVALKKRVNANVAMVGDGINDAPALAGADVGIAIGGSGTDIAAEAGDIVLMGDPLRHLPMLVRLSRETVKIIKQNILWFAFVVNAIGIVGTAWLWPLFTPENWYEQSPLAAVIYHQLGSLLVLLNSMRLLWFERGESSPLWSAWKERLGNADRWVGRHFDFGDLVHWCEHNWKPLAGMAGGLVLVVYGLSGFTIIAPDEVAVARRFGRPVSDLTPGWYLRWPWPIEDTVRVSQNVRTVTLGFRESARRDVQTGALTWSSAHRKENRIEREAMMMTGDGNLVDLLVTVRFKVTQPRVYLFEVQDVEEIVRGATESEMRVMVAGQSFLALLTAKRGEFQAGVLERVRARCRSLAPDGLGIAVDEISILDLHPPAGVVESYYDVAKAMEIRDQKINVATELAIGKKESARANVETILAKARAAKAERIQQAQADLQRFLARSSPRKELDTSLELTLSLAAAVSLFEGVPMDEIAAKHHQDRSALLALQPELVDFRLFWESAGNALAGRQLLLIDSDKVAGRRNLMLFDPEMFRVPVPVMIPQMQRPERSPLKDEEP
;
A
#
# COMPACT_ATOMS: atom_id res chain seq x y z
N MET A 1 33.45 15.71 5.62
CA MET A 1 32.46 15.85 4.53
C MET A 1 31.30 16.69 5.04
N HIS A 2 31.41 18.02 4.95
CA HIS A 2 30.28 18.90 5.25
C HIS A 2 29.28 18.79 4.10
N ARG A 3 28.09 18.31 4.41
CA ARG A 3 26.95 18.32 3.49
C ARG A 3 26.69 19.79 3.14
N GLU A 4 26.81 20.13 1.86
CA GLU A 4 26.47 21.44 1.32
C GLU A 4 24.94 21.61 1.42
N ILE A 5 24.47 22.27 2.49
CA ILE A 5 23.04 22.48 2.74
C ILE A 5 22.58 23.68 1.90
N THR A 6 21.72 23.42 0.92
CA THR A 6 21.06 24.49 0.14
C THR A 6 19.85 25.06 0.90
N HIS A 7 19.40 26.26 0.54
CA HIS A 7 18.18 26.86 1.08
C HIS A 7 16.93 25.98 0.85
N THR A 8 16.93 25.19 -0.23
CA THR A 8 15.91 24.19 -0.58
C THR A 8 15.94 22.97 0.34
N ASP A 9 17.12 22.53 0.79
CA ASP A 9 17.23 21.46 1.78
C ASP A 9 16.55 21.88 3.09
N SER A 10 16.64 23.14 3.50
CA SER A 10 16.00 23.62 4.74
C SER A 10 14.46 23.58 4.71
N ALA A 11 13.83 23.72 3.53
CA ALA A 11 12.38 23.69 3.38
C ALA A 11 11.80 22.26 3.47
N PHE A 12 12.61 21.25 3.12
CA PHE A 12 12.29 19.82 3.17
C PHE A 12 13.20 19.04 4.12
N ALA A 13 13.91 19.74 5.02
CA ALA A 13 14.82 19.19 5.99
C ALA A 13 14.00 18.45 7.03
N GLU A 14 13.79 17.18 6.78
CA GLU A 14 13.28 16.27 7.80
C GLU A 14 14.44 15.75 8.62
N GLU A 15 14.22 15.68 9.93
CA GLU A 15 15.05 14.86 10.80
C GLU A 15 15.10 13.45 10.21
N SER A 16 16.30 12.90 10.10
CA SER A 16 16.47 11.55 9.57
C SER A 16 15.66 10.58 10.41
N ASN A 17 14.76 9.80 9.78
CA ASN A 17 14.04 8.70 10.44
C ASN A 17 14.95 7.50 10.78
N TRP A 18 16.26 7.59 10.50
CA TRP A 18 17.23 6.55 10.79
C TRP A 18 17.28 6.10 12.26
N PRO A 19 17.23 6.97 13.28
CA PRO A 19 17.18 6.54 14.67
C PRO A 19 15.95 5.69 14.99
N LEU A 20 14.79 6.00 14.39
CA LEU A 20 13.57 5.22 14.53
C LEU A 20 13.74 3.82 13.92
N TYR A 21 14.25 3.74 12.69
CA TYR A 21 14.49 2.46 12.01
C TYR A 21 15.52 1.59 12.76
N LEU A 22 16.61 2.21 13.25
CA LEU A 22 17.64 1.53 14.02
C LEU A 22 17.10 0.99 15.34
N MET A 23 16.34 1.81 16.08
CA MET A 23 15.72 1.40 17.35
C MET A 23 14.72 0.26 17.12
N THR A 24 13.86 0.37 16.12
CA THR A 24 12.88 -0.67 15.78
C THR A 24 13.56 -1.97 15.36
N GLY A 25 14.65 -1.89 14.58
CA GLY A 25 15.47 -3.04 14.21
C GLY A 25 16.15 -3.71 15.41
N LEU A 26 16.63 -2.93 16.38
CA LEU A 26 17.16 -3.44 17.64
C LEU A 26 16.09 -4.18 18.46
N LEU A 27 14.89 -3.60 18.58
CA LEU A 27 13.77 -4.24 19.27
C LEU A 27 13.33 -5.54 18.57
N ALA A 28 13.27 -5.56 17.24
CA ALA A 28 12.99 -6.75 16.46
C ALA A 28 14.00 -7.88 16.75
N ALA A 29 15.30 -7.54 16.79
CA ALA A 29 16.35 -8.50 17.08
C ALA A 29 16.22 -9.06 18.50
N LEU A 30 15.97 -8.23 19.50
CA LEU A 30 15.78 -8.67 20.89
C LEU A 30 14.53 -9.56 21.05
N LEU A 31 13.42 -9.21 20.41
CA LEU A 31 12.21 -10.04 20.40
C LEU A 31 12.43 -11.38 19.69
N ALA A 32 13.13 -11.38 18.55
CA ALA A 32 13.47 -12.60 17.83
C ALA A 32 14.34 -13.53 18.69
N LEU A 33 15.27 -12.97 19.47
CA LEU A 33 16.10 -13.73 20.43
C LEU A 33 15.27 -14.32 21.59
N ASP A 34 14.26 -13.60 22.12
CA ASP A 34 13.36 -14.13 23.16
C ASP A 34 12.46 -15.27 22.62
N LEU A 35 12.01 -15.16 21.37
CA LEU A 35 11.11 -16.11 20.70
C LEU A 35 11.83 -17.32 20.09
N LEU A 36 13.14 -17.24 19.86
CA LEU A 36 13.96 -18.27 19.22
C LEU A 36 13.73 -19.69 19.78
N PRO A 37 13.65 -19.90 21.11
CA PRO A 37 13.45 -21.23 21.66
C PRO A 37 12.06 -21.79 21.42
N ARG A 38 11.02 -20.94 21.44
CA ARG A 38 9.65 -21.36 21.08
C ARG A 38 9.57 -21.77 19.62
N PHE A 39 10.26 -21.05 18.74
CA PHE A 39 10.36 -21.41 17.33
C PHE A 39 11.14 -22.72 17.13
N GLY A 40 12.24 -22.90 17.87
CA GLY A 40 13.01 -24.14 17.89
C GLY A 40 12.20 -25.35 18.37
N GLU A 41 11.40 -25.20 19.42
CA GLU A 41 10.46 -26.23 19.89
C GLU A 41 9.42 -26.58 18.82
N TRP A 42 8.83 -25.57 18.15
CA TRP A 42 7.83 -25.76 17.10
C TRP A 42 8.39 -26.48 15.86
N MET A 43 9.64 -26.19 15.49
CA MET A 43 10.35 -26.81 14.36
C MET A 43 11.10 -28.09 14.73
N GLU A 44 11.01 -28.56 15.98
CA GLU A 44 11.78 -29.68 16.54
C GLU A 44 13.32 -29.53 16.40
N TRP A 45 13.82 -28.28 16.38
CA TRP A 45 15.23 -27.94 16.26
C TRP A 45 15.89 -27.79 17.63
N SER A 46 16.62 -28.83 18.05
CA SER A 46 17.28 -28.93 19.37
C SER A 46 18.25 -27.78 19.69
N LEU A 47 18.98 -27.26 18.68
CA LEU A 47 19.91 -26.14 18.82
C LEU A 47 19.21 -24.84 19.25
N PHE A 48 18.06 -24.55 18.66
CA PHE A 48 17.30 -23.33 18.97
C PHE A 48 16.46 -23.49 20.23
N ALA A 49 15.93 -24.68 20.49
CA ALA A 49 15.21 -24.99 21.73
C ALA A 49 16.06 -24.79 23.00
N ALA A 50 17.38 -24.98 22.90
CA ALA A 50 18.33 -24.77 24.01
C ALA A 50 18.85 -23.32 24.13
N TRP A 51 18.39 -22.39 23.30
CA TRP A 51 18.87 -21.00 23.31
C TRP A 51 18.45 -20.27 24.59
N PRO A 52 19.36 -19.54 25.28
CA PRO A 52 19.03 -18.80 26.49
C PRO A 52 18.05 -17.67 26.19
N ARG A 53 17.03 -17.45 27.03
CA ARG A 53 16.04 -16.36 26.86
C ARG A 53 16.43 -15.08 27.61
N ASP A 54 17.61 -15.08 28.21
CA ASP A 54 18.03 -14.11 29.19
C ASP A 54 19.50 -13.74 28.99
N LEU A 55 19.78 -12.44 29.18
CA LEU A 55 21.10 -11.84 29.12
C LEU A 55 21.41 -11.26 30.50
N GLY A 56 22.39 -11.84 31.19
CA GLY A 56 22.78 -11.39 32.53
C GLY A 56 21.66 -11.49 33.57
N GLY A 57 20.76 -12.47 33.44
CA GLY A 57 19.63 -12.70 34.35
C GLY A 57 18.35 -11.92 34.01
N TYR A 58 18.37 -11.08 32.97
CA TYR A 58 17.20 -10.35 32.48
C TYR A 58 16.73 -10.90 31.14
N ARG A 59 15.43 -11.15 30.99
CA ARG A 59 14.85 -11.65 29.74
C ARG A 59 15.03 -10.66 28.58
N PHE A 60 15.29 -11.15 27.37
CA PHE A 60 15.42 -10.31 26.18
C PHE A 60 14.15 -9.48 25.92
N ALA A 61 12.96 -10.06 26.15
CA ALA A 61 11.70 -9.32 26.07
C ALA A 61 11.64 -8.14 27.04
N LEU A 62 12.12 -8.28 28.28
CA LEU A 62 12.13 -7.17 29.25
C LEU A 62 13.06 -6.04 28.79
N ILE A 63 14.24 -6.39 28.27
CA ILE A 63 15.19 -5.40 27.73
C ILE A 63 14.58 -4.64 26.56
N ALA A 64 13.93 -5.36 25.63
CA ALA A 64 13.21 -4.75 24.51
C ALA A 64 12.08 -3.82 25.00
N ALA A 65 11.26 -4.30 25.94
CA ALA A 65 10.16 -3.55 26.52
C ALA A 65 10.66 -2.24 27.17
N VAL A 66 11.74 -2.27 27.95
CA VAL A 66 12.30 -1.08 28.60
C VAL A 66 12.89 -0.10 27.59
N LEU A 67 13.67 -0.57 26.62
CA LEU A 67 14.30 0.30 25.61
C LEU A 67 13.26 1.02 24.74
N GLY A 68 12.29 0.29 24.22
CA GLY A 68 11.23 0.90 23.40
C GLY A 68 10.21 1.67 24.25
N GLY A 69 9.83 1.12 25.41
CA GLY A 69 8.85 1.71 26.31
C GLY A 69 9.30 3.03 26.92
N ALA A 70 10.61 3.21 27.16
CA ALA A 70 11.14 4.50 27.61
C ALA A 70 10.84 5.63 26.63
N ARG A 71 10.97 5.38 25.32
CA ARG A 71 10.58 6.35 24.27
C ARG A 71 9.07 6.61 24.32
N VAL A 72 8.25 5.56 24.31
CA VAL A 72 6.78 5.70 24.30
C VAL A 72 6.27 6.48 25.52
N VAL A 73 6.77 6.16 26.71
CA VAL A 73 6.40 6.86 27.95
C VAL A 73 6.88 8.31 27.93
N TYR A 74 8.10 8.57 27.46
CA TYR A 74 8.61 9.93 27.32
C TYR A 74 7.73 10.78 26.39
N THR A 75 7.41 10.25 25.21
CA THR A 75 6.55 10.94 24.22
C THR A 75 5.13 11.16 24.77
N ALA A 76 4.57 10.16 25.45
CA ALA A 76 3.26 10.28 26.11
C ALA A 76 3.24 11.34 27.21
N LEU A 77 4.27 11.40 28.06
CA LEU A 77 4.41 12.40 29.12
C LEU A 77 4.58 13.80 28.55
N GLN A 78 5.41 13.96 27.53
CA GLN A 78 5.58 15.23 26.83
C GLN A 78 4.26 15.69 26.22
N GLY A 79 3.53 14.80 25.54
CA GLY A 79 2.20 15.09 25.01
C GLY A 79 1.22 15.51 26.11
N LEU A 80 1.22 14.81 27.24
CA LEU A 80 0.38 15.15 28.39
C LEU A 80 0.68 16.54 28.96
N PHE A 81 1.97 16.90 29.09
CA PHE A 81 2.38 18.24 29.54
C PHE A 81 2.05 19.34 28.52
N ASP A 82 2.06 19.01 27.24
CA ASP A 82 1.60 19.89 26.15
C ASP A 82 0.06 20.01 26.08
N GLY A 83 -0.68 19.32 26.96
CA GLY A 83 -2.15 19.25 26.92
C GLY A 83 -2.72 18.42 25.77
N LYS A 84 -1.88 17.60 25.12
CA LYS A 84 -2.24 16.68 24.03
C LYS A 84 -2.45 15.28 24.59
N ILE A 85 -3.71 14.87 24.62
CA ILE A 85 -4.10 13.51 25.01
C ILE A 85 -4.30 12.71 23.72
N GLY A 86 -3.44 11.72 23.46
CA GLY A 86 -3.39 10.99 22.18
C GLY A 86 -3.06 9.50 22.30
N ALA A 87 -2.81 8.87 21.16
CA ALA A 87 -2.47 7.45 21.01
C ALA A 87 -1.30 7.00 21.91
N ASP A 88 -0.25 7.80 21.98
CA ASP A 88 0.96 7.51 22.75
C ASP A 88 0.65 7.26 24.23
N LEU A 89 -0.35 7.97 24.77
CA LEU A 89 -0.78 7.78 26.15
C LEU A 89 -1.51 6.44 26.37
N ALA A 90 -2.34 6.01 25.42
CA ALA A 90 -3.00 4.70 25.48
C ALA A 90 -1.97 3.56 25.44
N ILE A 91 -1.01 3.66 24.51
CA ILE A 91 0.07 2.67 24.35
C ILE A 91 0.97 2.69 25.59
N ALA A 92 1.30 3.86 26.14
CA ALA A 92 2.07 3.97 27.39
C ALA A 92 1.33 3.32 28.57
N ILE A 93 0.02 3.52 28.71
CA ILE A 93 -0.80 2.88 29.75
C ILE A 93 -0.83 1.36 29.56
N ALA A 94 -1.05 0.87 28.33
CA ALA A 94 -1.05 -0.56 28.03
C ALA A 94 0.33 -1.20 28.30
N PHE A 95 1.41 -0.52 27.91
CA PHE A 95 2.79 -0.91 28.20
C PHE A 95 3.05 -1.00 29.71
N LEU A 96 2.72 0.06 30.47
CA LEU A 96 2.92 0.08 31.93
C LEU A 96 2.10 -1.02 32.61
N ALA A 97 0.86 -1.22 32.18
CA ALA A 97 0.01 -2.28 32.70
C ALA A 97 0.58 -3.68 32.41
N ALA A 98 1.11 -3.92 31.20
CA ALA A 98 1.78 -5.18 30.83
C ALA A 98 3.07 -5.43 31.65
N ILE A 99 3.85 -4.38 31.93
CA ILE A 99 5.02 -4.45 32.83
C ILE A 99 4.60 -4.78 34.27
N LEU A 100 3.54 -4.15 34.78
CA LEU A 100 3.05 -4.36 36.16
C LEU A 100 2.56 -5.80 36.40
N ILE A 101 1.96 -6.44 35.39
CA ILE A 101 1.52 -7.84 35.46
C ILE A 101 2.62 -8.86 35.12
N GLN A 102 3.86 -8.40 34.90
CA GLN A 102 5.01 -9.23 34.53
C GLN A 102 4.90 -9.93 33.17
N GLU A 103 4.07 -9.40 32.26
CA GLU A 103 3.93 -9.88 30.88
C GLU A 103 4.94 -9.18 29.96
N TRP A 104 6.23 -9.46 30.17
CA TRP A 104 7.34 -8.79 29.48
C TRP A 104 7.27 -8.92 27.97
N LEU A 105 6.83 -10.09 27.48
CA LEU A 105 6.70 -10.37 26.05
C LEU A 105 5.62 -9.49 25.42
N VAL A 106 4.44 -9.43 26.05
CA VAL A 106 3.33 -8.59 25.60
C VAL A 106 3.74 -7.11 25.59
N ALA A 107 4.41 -6.64 26.65
CA ALA A 107 4.90 -5.27 26.74
C ALA A 107 5.89 -4.92 25.60
N ALA A 108 6.82 -5.84 25.29
CA ALA A 108 7.77 -5.67 24.21
C ALA A 108 7.10 -5.69 22.82
N GLU A 109 6.17 -6.62 22.61
CA GLU A 109 5.44 -6.78 21.34
C GLU A 109 4.57 -5.55 21.03
N VAL A 110 3.82 -5.03 22.00
CA VAL A 110 2.99 -3.83 21.86
C VAL A 110 3.84 -2.64 21.38
N VAL A 111 4.98 -2.41 22.05
CA VAL A 111 5.89 -1.32 21.71
C VAL A 111 6.55 -1.53 20.35
N PHE A 112 7.06 -2.73 20.09
CA PHE A 112 7.72 -3.06 18.82
C PHE A 112 6.76 -2.87 17.63
N ILE A 113 5.56 -3.43 17.70
CA ILE A 113 4.61 -3.34 16.61
C ILE A 113 4.10 -1.89 16.46
N GLY A 114 3.94 -1.14 17.55
CA GLY A 114 3.67 0.30 17.52
C GLY A 114 4.74 1.06 16.72
N MET A 115 6.01 0.88 17.09
CA MET A 115 7.16 1.50 16.40
C MET A 115 7.33 1.01 14.96
N PHE A 116 7.02 -0.26 14.67
CA PHE A 116 6.99 -0.78 13.31
C PHE A 116 5.91 -0.11 12.47
N GLY A 117 4.74 0.15 13.07
CA GLY A 117 3.69 0.98 12.46
C GLY A 117 4.19 2.38 12.13
N GLU A 118 4.85 3.06 13.07
CA GLU A 118 5.50 4.36 12.84
C GLU A 118 6.55 4.29 11.71
N CYS A 119 7.34 3.22 11.64
CA CYS A 119 8.30 3.01 10.55
C CYS A 119 7.61 2.87 9.19
N LEU A 120 6.51 2.11 9.13
CA LEU A 120 5.74 1.90 7.92
C LEU A 120 5.04 3.18 7.46
N GLU A 121 4.51 3.95 8.41
CA GLU A 121 3.97 5.28 8.22
C GLU A 121 5.04 6.22 7.66
N ALA A 122 6.20 6.33 8.33
CA ALA A 122 7.32 7.14 7.89
C ALA A 122 7.80 6.76 6.48
N TYR A 123 8.00 5.47 6.21
CA TYR A 123 8.40 4.97 4.88
C TYR A 123 7.37 5.34 3.80
N THR A 124 6.08 5.21 4.10
CA THR A 124 4.99 5.50 3.17
C THR A 124 4.87 7.00 2.92
N PHE A 125 5.00 7.83 3.95
CA PHE A 125 5.05 9.28 3.81
C PHE A 125 6.27 9.75 3.03
N ASP A 126 7.45 9.22 3.32
CA ASP A 126 8.69 9.51 2.58
C ASP A 126 8.51 9.17 1.10
N ARG A 127 7.87 8.04 0.80
CA ARG A 127 7.56 7.63 -0.58
C ARG A 127 6.65 8.62 -1.29
N THR A 128 5.66 9.16 -0.58
CA THR A 128 4.69 10.09 -1.15
C THR A 128 5.30 11.49 -1.32
N LYS A 129 6.16 11.92 -0.39
CA LYS A 129 6.94 13.17 -0.48
C LYS A 129 7.99 13.15 -1.58
N ARG A 130 8.50 11.99 -2.00
CA ARG A 130 9.44 11.88 -3.13
C ARG A 130 8.91 12.48 -4.43
N ALA A 131 7.60 12.41 -4.69
CA ALA A 131 7.01 13.03 -5.88
C ALA A 131 7.17 14.55 -5.88
N ILE A 132 7.04 15.17 -4.69
CA ILE A 132 7.24 16.61 -4.48
C ILE A 132 8.73 16.96 -4.53
N ARG A 133 9.61 16.14 -3.93
CA ARG A 133 11.08 16.35 -3.98
C ARG A 133 11.62 16.37 -5.42
N ARG A 134 11.05 15.59 -6.34
CA ARG A 134 11.45 15.60 -7.76
C ARG A 134 11.32 16.98 -8.41
N ILE A 135 10.35 17.81 -7.98
CA ILE A 135 10.19 19.20 -8.47
C ILE A 135 11.37 20.07 -8.01
N VAL A 136 11.89 19.82 -6.80
CA VAL A 136 13.07 20.51 -6.25
C VAL A 136 14.35 20.07 -6.97
N GLU A 137 14.47 18.78 -7.28
CA GLU A 137 15.65 18.22 -7.97
C GLU A 137 15.84 18.77 -9.40
N VAL A 138 14.83 19.44 -9.98
CA VAL A 138 14.95 20.08 -11.28
C VAL A 138 15.81 21.34 -11.24
N PHE A 139 16.08 21.89 -10.06
CA PHE A 139 16.98 23.04 -9.93
C PHE A 139 18.45 22.62 -9.92
N PRO A 140 19.30 23.27 -10.73
CA PRO A 140 20.74 23.08 -10.63
C PRO A 140 21.28 23.72 -9.35
N ILE A 141 22.25 23.06 -8.70
CA ILE A 141 22.95 23.60 -7.52
C ILE A 141 24.02 24.63 -7.95
N ARG A 142 24.59 24.43 -9.15
CA ARG A 142 25.62 25.29 -9.74
C ARG A 142 25.28 25.59 -11.20
N CYS A 143 25.61 26.79 -11.63
CA CYS A 143 25.40 27.27 -13.00
C CYS A 143 26.64 27.99 -13.53
N TRP A 144 26.65 28.22 -14.84
CA TRP A 144 27.68 29.01 -15.51
C TRP A 144 27.20 30.45 -15.65
N VAL A 145 28.02 31.39 -15.23
CA VAL A 145 27.79 32.83 -15.42
C VAL A 145 28.90 33.39 -16.28
N LEU A 146 28.55 34.25 -17.22
CA LEU A 146 29.50 34.98 -18.06
C LEU A 146 29.96 36.23 -17.30
N LYS A 147 31.20 36.24 -16.80
CA LYS A 147 31.85 37.41 -16.19
C LYS A 147 33.08 37.77 -17.00
N ASP A 148 33.21 39.02 -17.42
CA ASP A 148 34.33 39.52 -18.24
C ASP A 148 34.63 38.67 -19.50
N GLY A 149 33.57 38.13 -20.13
CA GLY A 149 33.69 37.27 -21.30
C GLY A 149 34.15 35.83 -21.04
N GLN A 150 34.36 35.44 -19.77
CA GLN A 150 34.70 34.07 -19.37
C GLN A 150 33.57 33.37 -18.61
N GLU A 151 33.35 32.08 -18.90
CA GLU A 151 32.39 31.24 -18.20
C GLU A 151 32.94 30.83 -16.81
N THR A 152 32.33 31.33 -15.73
CA THR A 152 32.68 30.97 -14.36
C THR A 152 31.57 30.15 -13.72
N ARG A 153 31.92 29.09 -12.99
CA ARG A 153 30.94 28.23 -12.30
C ARG A 153 30.68 28.77 -10.89
N VAL A 154 29.42 29.14 -10.61
CA VAL A 154 28.98 29.68 -9.32
C VAL A 154 27.82 28.86 -8.75
N PHE A 155 27.53 29.02 -7.46
CA PHE A 155 26.31 28.44 -6.89
C PHE A 155 25.09 29.25 -7.32
N THR A 156 23.97 28.57 -7.55
CA THR A 156 22.72 29.20 -8.01
C THR A 156 22.17 30.21 -6.99
N GLN A 157 22.52 30.07 -5.71
CA GLN A 157 22.15 31.02 -4.65
C GLN A 157 22.94 32.34 -4.70
N ASP A 158 24.09 32.36 -5.38
CA ASP A 158 24.96 33.55 -5.49
C ASP A 158 24.63 34.40 -6.74
N LEU A 159 23.61 34.00 -7.50
CA LEU A 159 23.15 34.73 -8.68
C LEU A 159 22.41 36.01 -8.29
N ALA A 160 22.69 37.08 -9.02
CA ALA A 160 21.97 38.34 -8.93
C ALA A 160 21.10 38.58 -10.17
N VAL A 161 20.07 39.41 -10.02
CA VAL A 161 19.29 39.92 -11.16
C VAL A 161 20.23 40.72 -12.08
N GLY A 162 20.16 40.45 -13.38
CA GLY A 162 21.05 41.01 -14.40
C GLY A 162 22.25 40.13 -14.75
N ASP A 163 22.53 39.05 -14.01
CA ASP A 163 23.61 38.12 -14.36
C ASP A 163 23.31 37.41 -15.70
N HIS A 164 24.35 37.26 -16.53
CA HIS A 164 24.28 36.52 -17.79
C HIS A 164 24.62 35.05 -17.55
N VAL A 165 23.60 34.20 -17.53
CA VAL A 165 23.73 32.77 -17.27
C VAL A 165 23.88 32.01 -18.58
N VAL A 166 24.90 31.16 -18.68
CA VAL A 166 25.09 30.27 -19.84
C VAL A 166 24.52 28.89 -19.53
N VAL A 167 23.58 28.43 -20.35
CA VAL A 167 22.96 27.11 -20.25
C VAL A 167 23.31 26.28 -21.48
N LYS A 168 24.12 25.24 -21.26
CA LYS A 168 24.58 24.30 -22.30
C LYS A 168 23.47 23.32 -22.72
N PRO A 169 23.58 22.68 -23.89
CA PRO A 169 22.70 21.58 -24.30
C PRO A 169 22.54 20.52 -23.19
N GLY A 170 21.31 20.08 -22.93
CA GLY A 170 20.96 19.18 -21.83
C GLY A 170 21.01 19.79 -20.42
N GLY A 171 21.35 21.07 -20.30
CA GLY A 171 21.47 21.79 -19.04
C GLY A 171 20.13 22.25 -18.48
N LYS A 172 20.02 22.28 -17.15
CA LYS A 172 18.86 22.86 -16.44
C LYS A 172 19.02 24.38 -16.34
N ILE A 173 17.96 25.12 -16.65
CA ILE A 173 17.93 26.58 -16.53
C ILE A 173 17.83 26.96 -15.05
N PRO A 174 18.75 27.76 -14.49
CA PRO A 174 18.78 28.09 -13.04
C PRO A 174 17.92 29.29 -12.64
N VAL A 175 17.51 30.14 -13.60
CA VAL A 175 16.88 31.45 -13.37
C VAL A 175 15.67 31.64 -14.27
N ASP A 176 14.72 32.47 -13.86
CA ASP A 176 13.73 33.00 -14.79
C ASP A 176 14.37 34.20 -15.50
N GLY A 177 14.30 34.22 -16.82
CA GLY A 177 15.05 35.21 -17.58
C GLY A 177 14.62 35.32 -19.03
N VAL A 178 15.34 36.14 -19.77
CA VAL A 178 15.13 36.36 -21.21
C VAL A 178 16.35 35.86 -21.96
N VAL A 179 16.14 35.14 -23.07
CA VAL A 179 17.23 34.69 -23.93
C VAL A 179 17.85 35.92 -24.61
N LEU A 180 19.15 36.13 -24.38
CA LEU A 180 19.94 37.17 -25.05
C LEU A 180 20.60 36.64 -26.33
N VAL A 181 21.17 35.44 -26.26
CA VAL A 181 21.95 34.84 -27.34
C VAL A 181 21.64 33.34 -27.42
N GLY A 182 21.50 32.84 -28.65
CA GLY A 182 21.22 31.44 -28.95
C GLY A 182 19.76 31.17 -29.29
N GLN A 183 19.51 30.00 -29.88
CA GLN A 183 18.17 29.49 -30.17
C GLN A 183 18.15 28.00 -29.84
N SER A 184 17.12 27.55 -29.12
CA SER A 184 17.00 26.16 -28.70
C SER A 184 15.56 25.82 -28.34
N ALA A 185 15.23 24.53 -28.41
CA ALA A 185 14.01 24.01 -27.82
C ALA A 185 14.20 23.86 -26.30
N VAL A 186 13.28 24.43 -25.53
CA VAL A 186 13.27 24.39 -24.06
C VAL A 186 12.11 23.53 -23.60
N ASP A 187 12.43 22.48 -22.87
CA ASP A 187 11.47 21.57 -22.27
C ASP A 187 11.07 22.07 -20.88
N ALA A 188 9.86 22.60 -20.77
CA ALA A 188 9.26 23.05 -19.52
C ALA A 188 8.37 21.96 -18.85
N SER A 189 8.35 20.74 -19.39
CA SER A 189 7.53 19.62 -18.88
C SER A 189 7.65 19.36 -17.38
N PRO A 190 8.81 19.55 -16.70
CA PRO A 190 8.90 19.31 -15.26
C PRO A 190 8.05 20.28 -14.42
N LEU A 191 7.68 21.44 -14.98
CA LEU A 191 6.95 22.51 -14.29
C LEU A 191 5.54 22.68 -14.84
N THR A 192 5.38 22.67 -16.16
CA THR A 192 4.09 22.90 -16.83
C THR A 192 3.33 21.60 -17.11
N GLY A 193 4.01 20.45 -17.13
CA GLY A 193 3.42 19.17 -17.53
C GLY A 193 3.21 19.01 -19.05
N GLU A 194 3.56 20.02 -19.84
CA GLU A 194 3.44 19.98 -21.29
C GLU A 194 4.55 19.11 -21.91
N SER A 195 4.16 18.14 -22.73
CA SER A 195 5.11 17.12 -23.22
C SER A 195 5.94 17.54 -24.43
N LEU A 196 5.58 18.66 -25.08
CA LEU A 196 6.28 19.17 -26.25
C LEU A 196 7.20 20.33 -25.86
N PRO A 197 8.51 20.26 -26.16
CA PRO A 197 9.43 21.38 -25.99
C PRO A 197 9.00 22.59 -26.81
N LEU A 198 9.19 23.79 -26.26
CA LEU A 198 8.89 25.05 -26.94
C LEU A 198 10.17 25.66 -27.51
N ASP A 199 10.13 26.11 -28.75
CA ASP A 199 11.25 26.84 -29.37
C ASP A 199 11.41 28.23 -28.74
N ARG A 200 12.65 28.57 -28.38
CA ARG A 200 13.02 29.85 -27.77
C ARG A 200 14.16 30.51 -28.54
N ALA A 201 13.97 31.78 -28.85
CA ALA A 201 14.89 32.65 -29.57
C ALA A 201 15.21 33.92 -28.75
N PRO A 202 16.17 34.77 -29.17
CA PRO A 202 16.49 36.00 -28.47
C PRO A 202 15.25 36.89 -28.27
N GLY A 203 15.02 37.33 -27.04
CA GLY A 203 13.83 38.07 -26.62
C GLY A 203 12.74 37.22 -25.96
N ASP A 204 12.80 35.89 -26.08
CA ASP A 204 11.83 34.99 -25.44
C ASP A 204 12.16 34.73 -23.97
N GLU A 205 11.11 34.56 -23.16
CA GLU A 205 11.22 34.20 -21.74
C GLU A 205 11.46 32.70 -21.55
N VAL A 206 12.26 32.38 -20.53
CA VAL A 206 12.56 31.02 -20.08
C VAL A 206 12.43 30.92 -18.56
N LEU A 207 11.97 29.76 -18.09
CA LEU A 207 11.68 29.50 -16.68
C LEU A 207 12.77 28.63 -16.03
N ALA A 208 13.12 28.98 -14.78
CA ALA A 208 14.01 28.20 -13.95
C ALA A 208 13.45 26.80 -13.71
N GLY A 209 14.27 25.76 -13.90
CA GLY A 209 13.87 24.35 -13.86
C GLY A 209 13.52 23.77 -15.24
N SER A 210 13.42 24.58 -16.29
CA SER A 210 13.29 24.03 -17.65
C SER A 210 14.59 23.39 -18.11
N ILE A 211 14.51 22.43 -19.03
CA ILE A 211 15.67 21.73 -19.60
C ILE A 211 15.93 22.28 -21.00
N ASN A 212 17.14 22.83 -21.20
CA ASN A 212 17.60 23.20 -22.52
C ASN A 212 17.93 21.92 -23.32
N GLN A 213 17.29 21.70 -24.47
CA GLN A 213 17.50 20.47 -25.24
C GLN A 213 18.73 20.57 -26.14
N PHE A 214 18.78 21.60 -26.97
CA PHE A 214 19.76 21.75 -28.06
C PHE A 214 20.70 22.93 -27.82
N GLY A 215 20.64 23.99 -28.64
CA GLY A 215 21.60 25.09 -28.68
C GLY A 215 21.91 25.71 -27.31
N ALA A 216 23.15 26.16 -27.11
CA ALA A 216 23.51 26.89 -25.90
C ALA A 216 22.75 28.22 -25.84
N LEU A 217 22.21 28.54 -24.66
CA LEU A 217 21.47 29.78 -24.41
C LEU A 217 22.24 30.64 -23.42
N THR A 218 22.39 31.92 -23.73
CA THR A 218 22.78 32.94 -22.75
C THR A 218 21.52 33.67 -22.32
N ILE A 219 21.22 33.60 -21.03
CA ILE A 219 19.98 34.08 -20.44
C ILE A 219 20.31 35.22 -19.48
N GLU A 220 19.65 36.36 -19.62
CA GLU A 220 19.69 37.43 -18.63
C GLU A 220 18.77 37.05 -17.46
N ALA A 221 19.33 36.92 -16.25
CA ALA A 221 18.55 36.61 -15.06
C ALA A 221 17.62 37.77 -14.71
N LYS A 222 16.30 37.59 -14.86
CA LYS A 222 15.29 38.55 -14.39
C LYS A 222 14.85 38.25 -12.96
N ARG A 223 14.77 36.98 -12.58
CA ARG A 223 14.45 36.52 -11.21
C ARG A 223 15.37 35.37 -10.81
N VAL A 224 15.79 35.38 -9.55
CA VAL A 224 16.75 34.43 -8.99
C VAL A 224 16.21 33.81 -7.69
N ALA A 225 16.66 32.59 -7.38
CA ALA A 225 16.32 31.86 -6.16
C ALA A 225 14.80 31.84 -5.86
N LYS A 226 14.36 32.33 -4.69
CA LYS A 226 12.95 32.33 -4.24
C LYS A 226 12.01 33.19 -5.10
N GLN A 227 12.56 34.13 -5.86
CA GLN A 227 11.79 35.00 -6.74
C GLN A 227 11.45 34.32 -8.07
N THR A 228 12.05 33.17 -8.38
CA THR A 228 11.68 32.38 -9.56
C THR A 228 10.31 31.73 -9.39
N VAL A 229 9.61 31.49 -10.50
CA VAL A 229 8.33 30.77 -10.56
C VAL A 229 8.43 29.44 -9.83
N ALA A 230 9.49 28.67 -10.13
CA ALA A 230 9.68 27.37 -9.51
C ALA A 230 10.16 27.46 -8.04
N GLY A 231 10.85 28.54 -7.64
CA GLY A 231 11.16 28.81 -6.22
C GLY A 231 9.90 29.11 -5.40
N ARG A 232 8.95 29.83 -5.99
CA ARG A 232 7.64 30.11 -5.40
C ARG A 232 6.75 28.87 -5.36
N VAL A 233 6.79 28.01 -6.39
CA VAL A 233 6.18 26.67 -6.37
C VAL A 233 6.65 25.88 -5.15
N ILE A 234 7.95 25.84 -4.90
CA ILE A 234 8.53 25.12 -3.76
C ILE A 234 8.03 25.69 -2.43
N GLU A 235 8.03 27.02 -2.27
CA GLU A 235 7.58 27.68 -1.06
C GLU A 235 6.09 27.42 -0.78
N LEU A 236 5.23 27.57 -1.79
CA LEU A 236 3.80 27.31 -1.67
C LEU A 236 3.53 25.82 -1.36
N THR A 237 4.26 24.90 -1.98
CA THR A 237 4.13 23.47 -1.70
C THR A 237 4.59 23.12 -0.29
N ALA A 238 5.68 23.73 0.19
CA ALA A 238 6.15 23.55 1.56
C ALA A 238 5.18 24.14 2.60
N LYS A 239 4.56 25.29 2.28
CA LYS A 239 3.49 25.88 3.10
C LYS A 239 2.26 24.97 3.13
N ALA A 240 1.94 24.33 2.00
CA ALA A 240 0.81 23.41 1.88
C ALA A 240 0.92 22.16 2.73
N LEU A 241 2.14 21.63 2.89
CA LEU A 241 2.42 20.49 3.76
C LEU A 241 2.23 20.83 5.26
N LYS A 242 2.21 22.11 5.62
CA LYS A 242 2.05 22.58 7.01
C LYS A 242 0.63 23.05 7.34
N ASP A 243 -0.20 23.30 6.33
CA ASP A 243 -1.56 23.82 6.52
C ASP A 243 -2.56 22.69 6.82
N LYS A 244 -3.22 22.78 7.99
CA LYS A 244 -4.21 21.80 8.44
C LYS A 244 -5.61 22.09 7.91
N SER A 245 -6.24 21.07 7.32
CA SER A 245 -7.60 21.15 6.77
C SER A 245 -8.69 21.19 7.87
N ARG A 246 -9.94 21.52 7.55
CA ARG A 246 -11.03 21.51 8.57
C ARG A 246 -11.37 20.10 9.00
N ILE A 247 -11.38 19.13 8.06
CA ILE A 247 -11.55 17.70 8.40
C ILE A 247 -10.42 17.24 9.31
N GLU A 248 -9.17 17.64 9.06
CA GLU A 248 -8.04 17.32 9.94
C GLU A 248 -8.24 17.89 11.34
N ARG A 249 -8.64 19.15 11.46
CA ARG A 249 -8.95 19.77 12.77
C ARG A 249 -10.11 19.08 13.48
N THR A 250 -11.11 18.64 12.75
CA THR A 250 -12.27 17.92 13.30
C THR A 250 -11.86 16.52 13.77
N ALA A 251 -11.00 15.82 13.02
CA ALA A 251 -10.41 14.55 13.41
C ALA A 251 -9.53 14.71 14.67
N ASP A 252 -8.70 15.76 14.74
CA ASP A 252 -7.89 16.10 15.91
C ASP A 252 -8.75 16.42 17.14
N GLN A 253 -9.86 17.13 16.97
CA GLN A 253 -10.83 17.41 18.04
C GLN A 253 -11.49 16.12 18.54
N LEU A 254 -11.91 15.25 17.62
CA LEU A 254 -12.52 13.97 17.94
C LEU A 254 -11.55 13.03 18.66
N ALA A 255 -10.27 13.02 18.26
CA ALA A 255 -9.22 12.25 18.92
C ALA A 255 -9.08 12.59 20.42
N ARG A 256 -9.37 13.85 20.82
CA ARG A 256 -9.36 14.25 22.24
C ARG A 256 -10.45 13.57 23.07
N PHE A 257 -11.63 13.35 22.48
CA PHE A 257 -12.73 12.61 23.12
C PHE A 257 -12.55 11.09 23.04
N PHE A 258 -11.78 10.63 22.06
CA PHE A 258 -11.56 9.22 21.82
C PHE A 258 -10.88 8.53 23.01
N LEU A 259 -9.81 9.09 23.58
CA LEU A 259 -9.11 8.43 24.70
C LEU A 259 -10.01 8.27 25.94
N PRO A 260 -10.74 9.29 26.44
CA PRO A 260 -11.68 9.11 27.52
C PRO A 260 -12.73 8.01 27.27
N ILE A 261 -13.26 7.93 26.05
CA ILE A 261 -14.22 6.89 25.64
C ILE A 261 -13.57 5.51 25.72
N VAL A 262 -12.35 5.38 25.21
CA VAL A 262 -11.57 4.13 25.23
C VAL A 262 -11.24 3.69 26.65
N LEU A 263 -10.81 4.62 27.51
CA LEU A 263 -10.55 4.33 28.93
C LEU A 263 -11.83 3.90 29.66
N ALA A 264 -12.96 4.55 29.39
CA ALA A 264 -14.25 4.17 29.93
C ALA A 264 -14.67 2.77 29.45
N LEU A 265 -14.47 2.47 28.17
CA LEU A 265 -14.78 1.16 27.57
C LEU A 265 -13.86 0.05 28.10
N ALA A 266 -12.58 0.35 28.30
CA ALA A 266 -11.61 -0.55 28.92
C ALA A 266 -12.00 -0.82 30.38
N GLY A 267 -12.36 0.21 31.15
CA GLY A 267 -12.87 0.05 32.52
C GLY A 267 -14.17 -0.77 32.57
N LEU A 268 -15.10 -0.53 31.65
CA LEU A 268 -16.32 -1.31 31.52
C LEU A 268 -16.01 -2.78 31.17
N THR A 269 -15.09 -3.02 30.24
CA THR A 269 -14.63 -4.36 29.86
C THR A 269 -13.98 -5.07 31.05
N PHE A 270 -13.13 -4.37 31.81
CA PHE A 270 -12.51 -4.90 33.01
C PHE A 270 -13.56 -5.34 34.04
N VAL A 271 -14.54 -4.49 34.35
CA VAL A 271 -15.60 -4.80 35.31
C VAL A 271 -16.49 -5.95 34.80
N ALA A 272 -16.89 -5.92 33.52
CA ALA A 272 -17.72 -6.96 32.93
C ALA A 272 -17.01 -8.33 32.91
N CYS A 273 -15.73 -8.37 32.52
CA CYS A 273 -14.91 -9.57 32.56
C CYS A 273 -14.66 -10.05 34.00
N MET A 274 -14.44 -9.13 34.94
CA MET A 274 -14.27 -9.47 36.35
C MET A 274 -15.53 -10.15 36.90
N ILE A 275 -16.72 -9.62 36.58
CA ILE A 275 -18.00 -10.25 36.94
C ILE A 275 -18.15 -11.60 36.23
N HIS A 276 -17.82 -11.69 34.94
CA HIS A 276 -17.93 -12.92 34.16
C HIS A 276 -17.06 -14.06 34.73
N PHE A 277 -15.78 -13.80 34.96
CA PHE A 277 -14.84 -14.77 35.53
C PHE A 277 -15.14 -15.04 37.00
N GLY A 278 -15.59 -14.03 37.75
CA GLY A 278 -16.05 -14.17 39.13
C GLY A 278 -17.34 -14.98 39.28
N ALA A 279 -18.20 -15.02 38.26
CA ALA A 279 -19.44 -15.80 38.24
C ALA A 279 -19.28 -17.23 37.68
N GLY A 280 -18.12 -17.56 37.09
CA GLY A 280 -17.83 -18.90 36.57
C GLY A 280 -18.57 -19.25 35.26
N TRP A 281 -19.01 -18.25 34.50
CA TRP A 281 -19.51 -18.47 33.14
C TRP A 281 -18.38 -18.98 32.23
N PHE A 282 -18.66 -20.03 31.44
CA PHE A 282 -17.69 -20.69 30.55
C PHE A 282 -16.38 -21.13 31.22
N ARG A 283 -16.43 -21.55 32.50
CA ARG A 283 -15.29 -22.09 33.22
C ARG A 283 -14.96 -23.51 32.73
N PRO A 284 -13.73 -23.78 32.25
CA PRO A 284 -13.27 -25.15 31.97
C PRO A 284 -13.25 -25.99 33.25
N ALA A 285 -13.55 -27.29 33.14
CA ALA A 285 -13.56 -28.23 34.27
C ALA A 285 -12.25 -28.22 35.10
N ASN A 286 -11.13 -27.84 34.47
CA ASN A 286 -9.78 -27.89 35.03
C ASN A 286 -9.29 -26.54 35.60
N ALA A 287 -10.10 -25.49 35.57
CA ALA A 287 -9.65 -24.16 35.99
C ALA A 287 -9.35 -24.08 37.51
N PRO A 288 -8.33 -23.32 37.94
CA PRO A 288 -8.02 -23.14 39.37
C PRO A 288 -9.22 -22.56 40.14
N PRO A 289 -9.34 -22.81 41.46
CA PRO A 289 -10.48 -22.36 42.25
C PRO A 289 -10.72 -20.85 42.14
N LEU A 290 -11.99 -20.47 42.22
CA LEU A 290 -12.46 -19.08 42.13
C LEU A 290 -11.79 -18.26 43.25
N SER A 291 -10.85 -17.39 42.88
CA SER A 291 -10.23 -16.44 43.78
C SER A 291 -10.35 -15.04 43.17
N LEU A 292 -10.54 -14.03 44.03
CA LEU A 292 -10.61 -12.64 43.59
C LEU A 292 -9.35 -12.25 42.80
N GLY A 293 -8.17 -12.75 43.22
CA GLY A 293 -6.91 -12.53 42.52
C GLY A 293 -6.90 -13.08 41.09
N ASN A 294 -7.37 -14.31 40.89
CA ASN A 294 -7.39 -14.93 39.56
C ASN A 294 -8.37 -14.24 38.60
N ALA A 295 -9.54 -13.82 39.10
CA ALA A 295 -10.52 -13.09 38.30
C ALA A 295 -10.00 -11.70 37.89
N LEU A 296 -9.27 -11.02 38.78
CA LEU A 296 -8.62 -9.75 38.48
C LEU A 296 -7.56 -9.92 37.39
N THR A 297 -6.62 -10.87 37.56
CA THR A 297 -5.54 -11.09 36.59
C THR A 297 -6.07 -11.44 35.19
N ARG A 298 -7.06 -12.34 35.10
CA ARG A 298 -7.63 -12.74 33.80
C ARG A 298 -8.43 -11.63 33.11
N SER A 299 -8.99 -10.69 33.86
CA SER A 299 -9.74 -9.56 33.29
C SER A 299 -8.83 -8.50 32.66
N VAL A 300 -7.53 -8.51 32.99
CA VAL A 300 -6.56 -7.55 32.44
C VAL A 300 -6.33 -7.78 30.94
N TYR A 301 -6.22 -9.01 30.47
CA TYR A 301 -5.94 -9.30 29.04
C TYR A 301 -6.96 -8.70 28.05
N PRO A 302 -8.29 -8.88 28.19
CA PRO A 302 -9.26 -8.23 27.31
C PRO A 302 -9.28 -6.71 27.50
N THR A 303 -9.01 -6.23 28.71
CA THR A 303 -8.89 -4.79 29.00
C THR A 303 -7.72 -4.15 28.24
N LEU A 304 -6.55 -4.79 28.27
CA LEU A 304 -5.38 -4.39 27.48
C LEU A 304 -5.69 -4.43 25.98
N SER A 305 -6.42 -5.44 25.53
CA SER A 305 -6.83 -5.58 24.13
C SER A 305 -7.69 -4.39 23.67
N VAL A 306 -8.61 -3.90 24.51
CA VAL A 306 -9.39 -2.67 24.22
C VAL A 306 -8.48 -1.44 24.14
N LEU A 307 -7.59 -1.26 25.11
CA LEU A 307 -6.68 -0.11 25.14
C LEU A 307 -5.76 -0.05 23.92
N VAL A 308 -5.34 -1.21 23.42
CA VAL A 308 -4.47 -1.33 22.26
C VAL A 308 -5.24 -1.15 20.95
N VAL A 309 -6.34 -1.89 20.74
CA VAL A 309 -7.09 -1.84 19.46
C VAL A 309 -7.66 -0.46 19.23
N ALA A 310 -8.16 0.16 20.29
CA ALA A 310 -8.78 1.45 20.21
C ALA A 310 -7.74 2.58 20.24
N CYS A 311 -6.61 2.42 19.53
CA CYS A 311 -5.76 3.56 19.20
C CYS A 311 -6.45 4.41 18.10
N PRO A 312 -6.47 5.76 18.23
CA PRO A 312 -6.96 6.66 17.17
C PRO A 312 -5.99 6.80 15.98
N CYS A 313 -5.00 5.91 15.84
CA CYS A 313 -3.95 5.98 14.83
C CYS A 313 -4.53 6.15 13.40
N ALA A 314 -5.52 5.32 13.04
CA ALA A 314 -6.23 5.40 11.76
C ALA A 314 -6.98 6.73 11.55
N LEU A 315 -7.54 7.32 12.61
CA LEU A 315 -8.25 8.60 12.57
C LEU A 315 -7.28 9.75 12.27
N ILE A 316 -6.14 9.78 12.97
CA ILE A 316 -5.11 10.81 12.84
C ILE A 316 -4.47 10.75 11.45
N LEU A 317 -4.22 9.54 10.95
CA LEU A 317 -3.54 9.31 9.67
C LEU A 317 -4.44 9.53 8.43
N ALA A 318 -5.75 9.41 8.60
CA ALA A 318 -6.73 9.41 7.49
C ALA A 318 -6.60 10.62 6.55
N THR A 319 -6.42 11.82 7.13
CA THR A 319 -6.36 13.08 6.38
C THR A 319 -4.99 13.36 5.75
N PRO A 320 -3.89 13.40 6.52
CA PRO A 320 -2.57 13.71 5.96
C PRO A 320 -2.13 12.68 4.91
N ALA A 321 -2.44 11.39 5.09
CA ALA A 321 -2.09 10.37 4.09
C ALA A 321 -2.79 10.62 2.74
N ALA A 322 -4.08 10.93 2.75
CA ALA A 322 -4.86 11.19 1.55
C ALA A 322 -4.46 12.52 0.86
N VAL A 323 -4.23 13.58 1.63
CA VAL A 323 -3.80 14.89 1.10
C VAL A 323 -2.43 14.78 0.45
N ILE A 324 -1.45 14.13 1.10
CA ILE A 324 -0.11 13.98 0.52
C ILE A 324 -0.16 13.07 -0.71
N ALA A 325 -1.00 12.03 -0.74
CA ALA A 325 -1.18 11.21 -1.93
C ALA A 325 -1.82 12.00 -3.10
N ALA A 326 -2.77 12.89 -2.83
CA ALA A 326 -3.35 13.79 -3.82
C ALA A 326 -2.33 14.82 -4.35
N LEU A 327 -1.54 15.43 -3.47
CA LEU A 327 -0.45 16.34 -3.87
C LEU A 327 0.61 15.60 -4.69
N GLY A 328 0.97 14.37 -4.29
CA GLY A 328 1.87 13.52 -5.05
C GLY A 328 1.35 13.15 -6.43
N ARG A 329 0.02 13.09 -6.61
CA ARG A 329 -0.63 12.91 -7.93
C ARG A 329 -0.57 14.17 -8.79
N LEU A 330 -0.69 15.35 -8.19
CA LEU A 330 -0.63 16.63 -8.90
C LEU A 330 0.80 17.07 -9.22
N ALA A 331 1.80 16.48 -8.56
CA ALA A 331 3.21 16.76 -8.82
C ALA A 331 3.54 16.56 -10.32
N GLY A 332 4.05 17.62 -10.97
CA GLY A 332 4.40 17.63 -12.39
C GLY A 332 3.22 17.85 -13.36
N THR A 333 2.03 18.20 -12.87
CA THR A 333 0.85 18.51 -13.73
C THR A 333 0.63 20.00 -13.97
N GLY A 334 1.52 20.87 -13.48
CA GLY A 334 1.31 22.33 -13.51
C GLY A 334 0.27 22.84 -12.51
N VAL A 335 -0.38 21.98 -11.72
CA VAL A 335 -1.32 22.37 -10.67
C VAL A 335 -0.61 22.49 -9.31
N LEU A 336 -0.67 23.67 -8.72
CA LEU A 336 -0.03 24.01 -7.45
C LEU A 336 -1.09 24.35 -6.42
N ILE A 337 -0.92 23.85 -5.20
CA ILE A 337 -1.91 24.00 -4.13
C ILE A 337 -1.22 24.55 -2.89
N LYS A 338 -1.78 25.59 -2.28
CA LYS A 338 -1.20 26.25 -1.09
C LYS A 338 -1.48 25.55 0.23
N GLY A 339 -2.42 24.59 0.28
CA GLY A 339 -2.80 23.86 1.49
C GLY A 339 -3.78 22.72 1.25
N GLY A 340 -3.76 21.70 2.12
CA GLY A 340 -4.76 20.63 2.11
C GLY A 340 -6.19 21.14 2.33
N SER A 341 -6.33 22.30 2.99
CA SER A 341 -7.60 23.01 3.15
C SER A 341 -8.20 23.51 1.83
N ALA A 342 -7.37 23.82 0.82
CA ALA A 342 -7.84 24.24 -0.50
C ALA A 342 -8.45 23.07 -1.27
N LEU A 343 -7.82 21.89 -1.23
CA LEU A 343 -8.37 20.65 -1.79
C LEU A 343 -9.71 20.30 -1.14
N GLU A 344 -9.80 20.41 0.18
CA GLU A 344 -11.04 20.14 0.89
C GLU A 344 -12.17 21.11 0.51
N ARG A 345 -11.88 22.42 0.48
CA ARG A 345 -12.87 23.43 0.09
C ARG A 345 -13.32 23.26 -1.36
N LEU A 346 -12.39 22.92 -2.27
CA LEU A 346 -12.67 22.68 -3.69
C LEU A 346 -13.59 21.49 -3.89
N ALA A 347 -13.45 20.43 -3.09
CA ALA A 347 -14.35 19.28 -3.15
C ALA A 347 -15.83 19.65 -2.91
N GLY A 348 -16.06 20.67 -2.07
CA GLY A 348 -17.38 21.20 -1.74
C GLY A 348 -17.88 22.31 -2.68
N VAL A 349 -17.13 22.66 -3.73
CA VAL A 349 -17.55 23.70 -4.69
C VAL A 349 -18.65 23.18 -5.60
N THR A 350 -19.72 23.98 -5.71
CA THR A 350 -20.88 23.72 -6.59
C THR A 350 -21.11 24.82 -7.62
N ALA A 351 -20.46 25.98 -7.49
CA ALA A 351 -20.55 27.08 -8.45
C ALA A 351 -19.16 27.66 -8.72
N MET A 352 -18.91 28.11 -9.94
CA MET A 352 -17.60 28.63 -10.34
C MET A 352 -17.75 29.87 -11.21
N ALA A 353 -17.04 30.94 -10.83
CA ALA A 353 -16.92 32.16 -11.59
C ALA A 353 -15.58 32.19 -12.32
N PHE A 354 -15.57 32.69 -13.55
CA PHE A 354 -14.38 32.85 -14.38
C PHE A 354 -14.20 34.33 -14.70
N ASP A 355 -12.97 34.83 -14.59
CA ASP A 355 -12.60 36.07 -15.27
C ASP A 355 -12.51 35.84 -16.79
N LYS A 356 -12.66 36.90 -17.58
CA LYS A 356 -12.51 36.81 -19.03
C LYS A 356 -11.04 36.92 -19.46
N THR A 357 -10.40 38.03 -19.13
CA THR A 357 -9.14 38.45 -19.74
C THR A 357 -8.01 37.62 -19.15
N GLY A 358 -7.20 36.98 -20.02
CA GLY A 358 -6.09 36.11 -19.61
C GLY A 358 -6.50 34.79 -18.91
N THR A 359 -7.79 34.64 -18.59
CA THR A 359 -8.39 33.41 -18.07
C THR A 359 -9.07 32.61 -19.18
N ILE A 360 -10.22 33.07 -19.69
CA ILE A 360 -10.91 32.44 -20.83
C ILE A 360 -10.23 32.82 -22.14
N THR A 361 -9.60 33.99 -22.17
CA THR A 361 -8.76 34.45 -23.28
C THR A 361 -7.27 34.29 -22.96
N GLU A 362 -6.42 34.41 -23.97
CA GLU A 362 -4.96 34.35 -23.82
C GLU A 362 -4.34 35.70 -23.44
N ALA A 363 -5.14 36.76 -23.28
CA ALA A 363 -4.69 38.15 -23.18
C ALA A 363 -3.76 38.56 -24.34
N LYS A 364 -3.96 37.93 -25.51
CA LYS A 364 -3.25 38.21 -26.76
C LYS A 364 -4.24 38.71 -27.78
N LEU A 365 -3.99 39.92 -28.27
CA LEU A 365 -4.79 40.50 -29.34
C LEU A 365 -4.54 39.74 -30.65
N GLN A 366 -5.60 39.51 -31.40
CA GLN A 366 -5.58 39.01 -32.76
C GLN A 366 -6.36 39.97 -33.67
N LEU A 367 -5.97 40.01 -34.94
CA LEU A 367 -6.68 40.79 -35.95
C LEU A 367 -7.99 40.04 -36.24
N GLY A 368 -9.10 40.69 -35.93
CA GLY A 368 -10.45 40.20 -36.18
C GLY A 368 -10.88 40.53 -37.61
N ASP A 369 -12.08 41.10 -37.75
CA ASP A 369 -12.61 41.39 -39.07
C ASP A 369 -11.89 42.59 -39.71
N VAL A 370 -11.76 42.55 -41.03
CA VAL A 370 -11.17 43.63 -41.84
C VAL A 370 -12.23 44.07 -42.83
N VAL A 371 -12.72 45.30 -42.68
CA VAL A 371 -13.80 45.85 -43.51
C VAL A 371 -13.24 46.93 -44.42
N CYS A 372 -13.17 46.64 -45.72
CA CYS A 372 -12.83 47.65 -46.73
C CYS A 372 -14.07 48.48 -47.07
N LEU A 373 -13.92 49.81 -47.09
CA LEU A 373 -15.00 50.76 -47.42
C LEU A 373 -14.82 51.39 -48.80
N THR A 374 -13.70 51.11 -49.45
CA THR A 374 -13.35 51.50 -50.82
C THR A 374 -12.93 50.26 -51.62
N ASP A 375 -12.67 50.40 -52.92
CA ASP A 375 -12.29 49.29 -53.83
C ASP A 375 -10.89 48.68 -53.59
N ILE A 376 -10.36 48.79 -52.37
CA ILE A 376 -9.07 48.21 -51.98
C ILE A 376 -9.24 46.79 -51.43
N SER A 377 -8.22 45.96 -51.62
CA SER A 377 -8.19 44.62 -51.02
C SER A 377 -7.92 44.71 -49.51
N THR A 378 -8.28 43.66 -48.78
CA THR A 378 -8.01 43.53 -47.35
C THR A 378 -6.51 43.57 -47.05
N ASP A 379 -5.69 42.96 -47.91
CA ASP A 379 -4.24 42.95 -47.75
C ASP A 379 -3.64 44.34 -47.99
N GLU A 380 -4.19 45.10 -48.92
CA GLU A 380 -3.76 46.49 -49.16
C GLU A 380 -4.12 47.39 -47.97
N LEU A 381 -5.30 47.21 -47.37
CA LEU A 381 -5.70 47.93 -46.16
C LEU A 381 -4.78 47.61 -44.97
N VAL A 382 -4.46 46.32 -44.77
CA VAL A 382 -3.53 45.87 -43.72
C VAL A 382 -2.10 46.37 -43.98
N ARG A 383 -1.64 46.38 -45.24
CA ARG A 383 -0.33 46.91 -45.64
C ARG A 383 -0.20 48.40 -45.31
N ILE A 384 -1.20 49.20 -45.69
CA ILE A 384 -1.26 50.64 -45.38
C ILE A 384 -1.26 50.86 -43.88
N ALA A 385 -2.07 50.08 -43.14
CA ALA A 385 -2.18 50.21 -41.70
C ALA A 385 -0.86 49.84 -40.98
N ALA A 386 -0.27 48.71 -41.32
CA ALA A 386 1.01 48.25 -40.80
C ALA A 386 2.14 49.23 -41.15
N GLY A 387 2.11 49.80 -42.36
CA GLY A 387 3.04 50.83 -42.80
C GLY A 387 3.14 51.97 -41.80
N ALA A 388 2.00 52.55 -41.42
CA ALA A 388 1.92 53.67 -40.48
C ALA A 388 2.18 53.28 -39.01
N GLU A 389 1.87 52.05 -38.61
CA GLU A 389 2.02 51.56 -37.24
C GLU A 389 3.44 51.03 -36.90
N GLN A 390 4.38 51.00 -37.86
CA GLN A 390 5.75 50.50 -37.68
C GLN A 390 6.51 51.10 -36.49
N ARG A 391 6.28 52.38 -36.18
CA ARG A 391 6.97 53.10 -35.08
C ARG A 391 6.16 53.16 -33.78
N SER A 392 4.99 52.51 -33.74
CA SER A 392 4.08 52.55 -32.60
C SER A 392 4.32 51.40 -31.65
N GLU A 393 4.44 51.70 -30.36
CA GLU A 393 4.62 50.68 -29.31
C GLU A 393 3.30 50.07 -28.83
N HIS A 394 2.16 50.55 -29.36
CA HIS A 394 0.84 50.13 -28.91
C HIS A 394 0.59 48.63 -29.21
N PRO A 395 -0.07 47.86 -28.32
CA PRO A 395 -0.33 46.44 -28.55
C PRO A 395 -1.08 46.13 -29.85
N ILE A 396 -2.04 46.97 -30.24
CA ILE A 396 -2.77 46.81 -31.52
C ILE A 396 -1.87 47.13 -32.73
N ALA A 397 -0.94 48.07 -32.61
CA ALA A 397 0.02 48.41 -33.65
C ALA A 397 0.94 47.22 -33.96
N ARG A 398 1.51 46.62 -32.91
CA ARG A 398 2.34 45.41 -33.01
C ARG A 398 1.58 44.27 -33.69
N LEU A 399 0.31 44.09 -33.36
CA LEU A 399 -0.56 43.10 -33.99
C LEU A 399 -0.69 43.34 -35.50
N ILE A 400 -0.99 44.57 -35.92
CA ILE A 400 -1.17 44.92 -37.33
C ILE A 400 0.15 44.70 -38.11
N VAL A 401 1.29 45.12 -37.54
CA VAL A 401 2.62 44.93 -38.14
C VAL A 401 3.01 43.45 -38.22
N GLN A 402 2.73 42.67 -37.16
CA GLN A 402 2.96 41.22 -37.16
C GLN A 402 2.12 40.53 -38.23
N GLU A 403 0.85 40.91 -38.38
CA GLU A 403 -0.03 40.31 -39.36
C GLU A 403 0.41 40.63 -40.80
N ALA A 404 0.88 41.85 -41.06
CA ALA A 404 1.46 42.19 -42.35
C ALA A 404 2.76 41.43 -42.64
N THR A 405 3.61 41.25 -41.61
CA THR A 405 4.85 40.46 -41.71
C THR A 405 4.54 38.99 -41.99
N ARG A 406 3.54 38.41 -41.30
CA ARG A 406 3.06 37.03 -41.49
C ARG A 406 2.54 36.81 -42.91
N ARG A 407 1.86 37.82 -43.48
CA ARG A 407 1.38 37.82 -44.87
C ARG A 407 2.44 38.21 -45.91
N GLN A 408 3.68 38.49 -45.49
CA GLN A 408 4.79 38.90 -46.35
C GLN A 408 4.50 40.17 -47.18
N LEU A 409 3.77 41.13 -46.59
CA LEU A 409 3.41 42.37 -47.26
C LEU A 409 4.57 43.39 -47.20
N PRO A 410 4.93 44.04 -48.32
CA PRO A 410 5.97 45.08 -48.33
C PRO A 410 5.45 46.36 -47.67
N LEU A 411 6.11 46.78 -46.60
CA LEU A 411 5.74 47.98 -45.84
C LEU A 411 6.49 49.21 -46.34
N ASP A 412 5.79 50.34 -46.48
CA ASP A 412 6.39 51.61 -46.87
C ASP A 412 7.15 52.23 -45.69
N GLU A 413 8.26 52.94 -45.97
CA GLU A 413 9.01 53.62 -44.93
C GLU A 413 8.24 54.84 -44.38
N VAL A 414 8.24 54.99 -43.06
CA VAL A 414 7.60 56.11 -42.37
C VAL A 414 8.59 57.27 -42.25
N VAL A 415 8.26 58.40 -42.88
CA VAL A 415 9.07 59.64 -42.86
C VAL A 415 8.78 60.45 -41.60
N GLU A 416 7.50 60.67 -41.29
CA GLU A 416 7.05 61.34 -40.07
C GLU A 416 6.03 60.48 -39.33
N PHE A 417 6.14 60.42 -38.00
CA PHE A 417 5.25 59.64 -37.14
C PHE A 417 4.84 60.47 -35.93
N ASN A 418 3.54 60.50 -35.65
CA ASN A 418 2.97 61.18 -34.49
C ASN A 418 1.89 60.30 -33.84
N ALA A 419 2.15 59.84 -32.62
CA ALA A 419 1.16 59.11 -31.83
C ALA A 419 0.30 60.09 -31.03
N GLN A 420 -1.02 59.91 -31.07
CA GLN A 420 -2.01 60.65 -30.30
C GLN A 420 -2.56 59.73 -29.20
N PRO A 421 -2.07 59.86 -27.95
CA PRO A 421 -2.48 58.99 -26.85
C PRO A 421 -4.00 58.94 -26.69
N GLY A 422 -4.56 57.72 -26.69
CA GLY A 422 -6.01 57.50 -26.55
C GLY A 422 -6.85 57.79 -27.80
N ALA A 423 -6.23 58.20 -28.92
CA ALA A 423 -6.93 58.50 -30.17
C ALA A 423 -6.45 57.67 -31.35
N GLY A 424 -5.13 57.49 -31.52
CA GLY A 424 -4.51 56.68 -32.59
C GLY A 424 -3.16 57.22 -33.06
N VAL A 425 -2.79 57.00 -34.32
CA VAL A 425 -1.53 57.44 -34.93
C VAL A 425 -1.75 58.19 -36.24
N ILE A 426 -0.83 59.11 -36.54
CA ILE A 426 -0.74 59.85 -37.79
C ILE A 426 0.67 59.60 -38.35
N ALA A 427 0.75 59.11 -39.58
CA ALA A 427 2.03 58.82 -40.22
C ALA A 427 2.07 59.40 -41.64
N GLN A 428 3.25 59.87 -42.05
CA GLN A 428 3.55 60.26 -43.42
C GLN A 428 4.44 59.20 -44.06
N THR A 429 3.95 58.54 -45.11
CA THR A 429 4.71 57.58 -45.93
C THR A 429 4.89 58.14 -47.34
N ALA A 430 5.72 57.47 -48.16
CA ALA A 430 5.85 57.78 -49.59
C ALA A 430 4.52 57.64 -50.36
N SER A 431 3.58 56.89 -49.80
CA SER A 431 2.28 56.53 -50.37
C SER A 431 1.11 57.42 -49.91
N GLY A 432 1.35 58.41 -49.04
CA GLY A 432 0.34 59.40 -48.61
C GLY A 432 0.35 59.69 -47.11
N ARG A 433 -0.53 60.60 -46.68
CA ARG A 433 -0.76 60.88 -45.25
C ARG A 433 -1.76 59.86 -44.70
N ILE A 434 -1.35 59.04 -43.73
CA ILE A 434 -2.15 57.94 -43.17
C ILE A 434 -2.58 58.28 -41.74
N LEU A 435 -3.86 58.07 -41.45
CA LEU A 435 -4.47 58.22 -40.11
C LEU A 435 -5.05 56.88 -39.69
N ILE A 436 -4.69 56.41 -38.50
CA ILE A 436 -5.23 55.17 -37.92
C ILE A 436 -5.71 55.46 -36.52
N GLY A 437 -6.98 55.23 -36.23
CA GLY A 437 -7.48 55.51 -34.89
C GLY A 437 -8.99 55.47 -34.74
N THR A 438 -9.43 56.06 -33.65
CA THR A 438 -10.84 56.24 -33.32
C THR A 438 -11.51 57.23 -34.27
N SER A 439 -12.85 57.16 -34.37
CA SER A 439 -13.64 58.16 -35.10
C SER A 439 -13.37 59.60 -34.65
N ARG A 440 -13.03 59.78 -33.37
CA ARG A 440 -12.61 61.06 -32.78
C ARG A 440 -11.34 61.60 -33.43
N LEU A 441 -10.29 60.78 -33.57
CA LEU A 441 -9.03 61.19 -34.21
C LEU A 441 -9.29 61.69 -35.64
N LEU A 442 -10.07 60.93 -36.40
CA LEU A 442 -10.38 61.26 -37.78
C LEU A 442 -11.17 62.57 -37.87
N ALA A 443 -12.17 62.77 -36.99
CA ALA A 443 -12.94 64.01 -36.93
C ALA A 443 -12.08 65.22 -36.53
N GLU A 444 -11.17 65.07 -35.55
CA GLU A 444 -10.24 66.13 -35.13
C GLU A 444 -9.26 66.53 -36.24
N GLN A 445 -8.97 65.62 -37.17
CA GLN A 445 -8.11 65.85 -38.33
C GLN A 445 -8.91 66.26 -39.59
N GLY A 446 -10.22 66.48 -39.48
CA GLY A 446 -11.07 66.96 -40.57
C GLY A 446 -11.56 65.87 -41.54
N VAL A 447 -11.38 64.59 -41.21
CA VAL A 447 -11.80 63.46 -42.05
C VAL A 447 -13.26 63.10 -41.77
N ALA A 448 -14.11 63.15 -42.80
CA ALA A 448 -15.52 62.80 -42.69
C ALA A 448 -15.74 61.29 -42.55
N VAL A 449 -16.36 60.85 -41.46
CA VAL A 449 -16.76 59.45 -41.25
C VAL A 449 -18.08 59.21 -41.99
N SER A 450 -18.06 58.34 -43.02
CA SER A 450 -19.24 58.00 -43.83
C SER A 450 -20.24 57.15 -43.06
N ALA A 451 -21.48 57.05 -43.54
CA ALA A 451 -22.50 56.15 -42.97
C ALA A 451 -22.02 54.69 -42.98
N ALA A 452 -21.37 54.25 -44.06
CA ALA A 452 -20.79 52.91 -44.16
C ALA A 452 -19.67 52.66 -43.13
N ALA A 453 -18.85 53.68 -42.82
CA ALA A 453 -17.85 53.60 -41.76
C ALA A 453 -18.50 53.51 -40.36
N ALA A 454 -19.59 54.24 -40.14
CA ALA A 454 -20.36 54.17 -38.89
C ALA A 454 -21.02 52.80 -38.71
N ASP A 455 -21.57 52.21 -39.77
CA ASP A 455 -22.15 50.86 -39.76
C ASP A 455 -21.07 49.80 -39.49
N ALA A 456 -19.89 49.93 -40.10
CA ALA A 456 -18.75 49.05 -39.82
C ALA A 456 -18.34 49.12 -38.34
N LEU A 457 -18.19 50.33 -37.79
CA LEU A 457 -17.89 50.54 -36.36
C LEU A 457 -18.94 49.87 -35.45
N ALA A 458 -20.23 50.01 -35.77
CA ALA A 458 -21.31 49.37 -35.01
C ALA A 458 -21.24 47.84 -35.09
N GLY A 459 -20.88 47.28 -36.26
CA GLY A 459 -20.67 45.83 -36.44
C GLY A 459 -19.49 45.28 -35.65
N PHE A 460 -18.37 46.01 -35.61
CA PHE A 460 -17.23 45.68 -34.76
C PHE A 460 -17.60 45.73 -33.28
N ASP A 461 -18.31 46.77 -32.85
CA ASP A 461 -18.70 46.92 -31.45
C ASP A 461 -19.67 45.80 -31.02
N ALA A 462 -20.63 45.45 -31.87
CA ALA A 462 -21.56 44.34 -31.64
C ALA A 462 -20.87 42.97 -31.56
N SER A 463 -19.76 42.78 -32.29
CA SER A 463 -18.95 41.56 -32.25
C SER A 463 -17.84 41.61 -31.18
N GLY A 464 -17.85 42.63 -30.31
CA GLY A 464 -16.91 42.75 -29.20
C GLY A 464 -15.48 43.11 -29.61
N GLN A 465 -15.31 43.69 -30.81
CA GLN A 465 -14.01 44.05 -31.37
C GLN A 465 -13.74 45.54 -31.14
N THR A 466 -12.48 45.87 -30.89
CA THR A 466 -12.00 47.25 -30.88
C THR A 466 -11.69 47.66 -32.30
N ALA A 467 -12.49 48.57 -32.86
CA ALA A 467 -12.34 49.03 -34.23
C ALA A 467 -11.34 50.19 -34.34
N LEU A 468 -10.49 50.14 -35.36
CA LEU A 468 -9.63 51.23 -35.80
C LEU A 468 -9.99 51.60 -37.23
N LEU A 469 -10.32 52.86 -37.47
CA LEU A 469 -10.50 53.38 -38.82
C LEU A 469 -9.14 53.68 -39.44
N VAL A 470 -8.99 53.36 -40.71
CA VAL A 470 -7.79 53.66 -41.51
C VAL A 470 -8.20 54.64 -42.60
N ALA A 471 -7.54 55.79 -42.64
CA ALA A 471 -7.74 56.80 -43.68
C ALA A 471 -6.42 57.17 -44.34
N ARG A 472 -6.48 57.50 -45.63
CA ARG A 472 -5.36 58.02 -46.42
C ARG A 472 -5.82 59.26 -47.17
N ASP A 473 -5.03 60.34 -47.09
CA ASP A 473 -5.28 61.62 -47.77
C ASP A 473 -6.74 62.08 -47.61
N ASP A 474 -7.20 62.11 -46.36
CA ASP A 474 -8.54 62.53 -45.92
C ASP A 474 -9.73 61.63 -46.37
N VAL A 475 -9.46 60.44 -46.91
CA VAL A 475 -10.48 59.44 -47.26
C VAL A 475 -10.38 58.21 -46.36
N VAL A 476 -11.49 57.82 -45.73
CA VAL A 476 -11.58 56.57 -44.96
C VAL A 476 -11.56 55.38 -45.90
N LEU A 477 -10.50 54.59 -45.83
CA LEU A 477 -10.25 53.43 -46.68
C LEU A 477 -10.98 52.17 -46.16
N GLY A 478 -11.05 52.02 -44.85
CA GLY A 478 -11.62 50.86 -44.18
C GLY A 478 -11.47 50.89 -42.68
N ALA A 479 -11.76 49.76 -42.05
CA ALA A 479 -11.73 49.56 -40.61
C ALA A 479 -11.13 48.19 -40.25
N LEU A 480 -10.36 48.16 -39.17
CA LEU A 480 -9.68 46.98 -38.63
C LEU A 480 -10.22 46.67 -37.24
N GLY A 481 -10.70 45.45 -37.03
CA GLY A 481 -11.10 44.96 -35.72
C GLY A 481 -9.93 44.30 -34.99
N ALA A 482 -9.71 44.65 -33.73
CA ALA A 482 -8.83 43.93 -32.82
C ALA A 482 -9.66 43.29 -31.72
N ARG A 483 -9.45 42.00 -31.44
CA ARG A 483 -10.12 41.29 -30.34
C ARG A 483 -9.14 40.41 -29.60
N ASP A 484 -9.51 40.05 -28.37
CA ASP A 484 -8.75 39.09 -27.59
C ASP A 484 -8.94 37.67 -28.14
N THR A 485 -7.91 36.85 -28.03
CA THR A 485 -7.91 35.47 -28.52
C THR A 485 -8.52 34.56 -27.45
N VAL A 486 -9.62 33.89 -27.75
CA VAL A 486 -10.25 32.91 -26.86
C VAL A 486 -9.41 31.64 -26.82
N ARG A 487 -9.17 31.08 -25.63
CA ARG A 487 -8.42 29.82 -25.48
C ARG A 487 -9.15 28.67 -26.17
N LEU A 488 -8.39 27.76 -26.77
CA LEU A 488 -8.95 26.55 -27.37
C LEU A 488 -9.50 25.61 -26.29
N GLY A 489 -10.62 24.93 -26.57
CA GLY A 489 -11.16 23.88 -25.69
C GLY A 489 -11.94 24.34 -24.46
N ILE A 490 -12.31 25.63 -24.35
CA ILE A 490 -13.16 26.13 -23.26
C ILE A 490 -14.55 25.46 -23.21
N PRO A 491 -15.31 25.34 -24.31
CA PRO A 491 -16.64 24.71 -24.26
C PRO A 491 -16.66 23.27 -23.72
N PRO A 492 -15.83 22.33 -24.21
CA PRO A 492 -15.82 20.97 -23.66
C PRO A 492 -15.36 20.93 -22.20
N LEU A 493 -14.46 21.83 -21.78
CA LEU A 493 -14.04 21.95 -20.39
C LEU A 493 -15.19 22.37 -19.46
N LEU A 494 -15.93 23.41 -19.81
CA LEU A 494 -17.06 23.89 -19.00
C LEU A 494 -18.19 22.85 -18.94
N ASN A 495 -18.40 22.09 -20.02
CA ASN A 495 -19.34 20.98 -20.04
C ASN A 495 -18.92 19.83 -19.12
N GLN A 496 -17.62 19.53 -19.02
CA GLN A 496 -17.11 18.58 -18.02
C GLN A 496 -17.33 19.08 -16.59
N LEU A 497 -17.12 20.37 -16.31
CA LEU A 497 -17.39 20.94 -14.99
C LEU A 497 -18.90 20.86 -14.64
N ARG A 498 -19.78 21.11 -15.61
CA ARG A 498 -21.24 20.90 -15.43
C ARG A 498 -21.60 19.44 -15.16
N ALA A 499 -20.98 18.49 -15.86
CA ALA A 499 -21.17 17.06 -15.59
C ALA A 499 -20.70 16.65 -14.18
N LEU A 500 -19.76 17.41 -13.61
CA LEU A 500 -19.36 17.31 -12.21
C LEU A 500 -20.31 18.06 -11.26
N GLY A 501 -21.45 18.55 -11.71
CA GLY A 501 -22.41 19.26 -10.85
C GLY A 501 -21.93 20.65 -10.40
N ILE A 502 -21.01 21.27 -11.14
CA ILE A 502 -20.71 22.69 -10.98
C ILE A 502 -21.71 23.49 -11.81
N ALA A 503 -22.72 24.05 -11.14
CA ALA A 503 -23.70 24.95 -11.71
C ALA A 503 -24.26 25.87 -10.60
N PRO A 504 -24.32 27.19 -10.79
CA PRO A 504 -24.04 27.93 -12.03
C PRO A 504 -22.53 28.12 -12.33
N ILE A 505 -22.23 28.29 -13.62
CA ILE A 505 -20.92 28.72 -14.13
C ILE A 505 -21.08 30.15 -14.67
N VAL A 506 -20.34 31.11 -14.12
CA VAL A 506 -20.55 32.55 -14.37
C VAL A 506 -19.31 33.18 -14.99
N LEU A 507 -19.48 34.07 -15.96
CA LEU A 507 -18.41 34.93 -16.48
C LEU A 507 -18.49 36.31 -15.83
N LEU A 508 -17.40 36.75 -15.20
CA LEU A 508 -17.26 38.09 -14.63
C LEU A 508 -16.19 38.85 -15.41
N THR A 509 -16.46 40.08 -15.84
CA THR A 509 -15.45 40.88 -16.54
C THR A 509 -15.65 42.38 -16.31
N GLY A 510 -14.55 43.14 -16.38
CA GLY A 510 -14.58 44.60 -16.44
C GLY A 510 -14.83 45.15 -17.85
N ASP A 511 -14.78 44.29 -18.86
CA ASP A 511 -15.02 44.68 -20.25
C ASP A 511 -16.51 44.93 -20.51
N ARG A 512 -16.78 45.61 -21.62
CA ARG A 512 -18.14 45.89 -22.13
C ARG A 512 -18.89 44.59 -22.41
N ILE A 513 -20.23 44.62 -22.28
CA ILE A 513 -21.08 43.43 -22.45
C ILE A 513 -20.92 42.77 -23.83
N ALA A 514 -20.68 43.53 -24.89
CA ALA A 514 -20.49 42.98 -26.24
C ALA A 514 -19.20 42.14 -26.34
N ALA A 515 -18.11 42.61 -25.73
CA ALA A 515 -16.85 41.85 -25.64
C ALA A 515 -16.98 40.60 -24.78
N ALA A 516 -17.77 40.66 -23.70
CA ALA A 516 -18.06 39.51 -22.85
C ALA A 516 -18.87 38.44 -23.60
N ARG A 517 -19.91 38.83 -24.34
CA ARG A 517 -20.72 37.92 -25.18
C ARG A 517 -19.93 37.34 -26.35
N ALA A 518 -19.04 38.12 -26.95
CA ALA A 518 -18.17 37.64 -28.02
C ALA A 518 -17.18 36.56 -27.55
N ALA A 519 -16.83 36.55 -26.26
CA ALA A 519 -16.04 35.47 -25.65
C ALA A 519 -16.88 34.22 -25.34
N ASP A 520 -18.21 34.34 -25.28
CA ASP A 520 -19.17 33.25 -25.06
C ASP A 520 -19.92 32.86 -26.35
N GLN A 521 -19.18 32.50 -27.40
CA GLN A 521 -19.75 32.22 -28.72
C GLN A 521 -20.76 31.06 -28.73
N GLU A 522 -20.65 30.12 -27.79
CA GLU A 522 -21.50 28.93 -27.68
C GLU A 522 -22.56 29.02 -26.56
N GLY A 523 -22.66 30.16 -25.84
CA GLY A 523 -23.65 30.32 -24.76
C GLY A 523 -23.42 29.36 -23.59
N VAL A 524 -22.16 29.08 -23.28
CA VAL A 524 -21.74 28.05 -22.33
C VAL A 524 -21.89 28.55 -20.89
N PHE A 525 -21.77 29.86 -20.66
CA PHE A 525 -21.93 30.45 -19.34
C PHE A 525 -23.41 30.55 -18.96
N SER A 526 -23.71 30.32 -17.67
CA SER A 526 -25.06 30.42 -17.12
C SER A 526 -25.49 31.89 -17.01
N GLU A 527 -24.54 32.75 -16.67
CA GLU A 527 -24.71 34.19 -16.49
C GLU A 527 -23.42 34.91 -16.90
N ILE A 528 -23.56 36.09 -17.48
CA ILE A 528 -22.45 36.97 -17.85
C ILE A 528 -22.70 38.32 -17.18
N HIS A 529 -21.73 38.77 -16.38
CA HIS A 529 -21.74 40.09 -15.74
C HIS A 529 -20.52 40.87 -16.21
N ALA A 530 -20.78 41.99 -16.88
CA ALA A 530 -19.80 42.83 -17.55
C ALA A 530 -19.68 44.19 -16.86
N GLU A 531 -18.67 44.98 -17.23
CA GLU A 531 -18.43 46.34 -16.70
C GLU A 531 -18.26 46.41 -15.17
N LEU A 532 -17.75 45.31 -14.58
CA LEU A 532 -17.54 45.21 -13.13
C LEU A 532 -16.19 45.79 -12.69
N LEU A 533 -16.22 46.59 -11.63
CA LEU A 533 -15.03 47.00 -10.88
C LEU A 533 -14.51 45.83 -10.00
N PRO A 534 -13.21 45.80 -9.64
CA PRO A 534 -12.62 44.72 -8.82
C PRO A 534 -13.39 44.36 -7.55
N HIS A 535 -13.88 45.36 -6.79
CA HIS A 535 -14.65 45.12 -5.56
C HIS A 535 -16.04 44.54 -5.85
N GLN A 536 -16.67 44.94 -6.95
CA GLN A 536 -17.98 44.45 -7.36
C GLN A 536 -17.93 42.97 -7.75
N LYS A 537 -16.80 42.50 -8.32
CA LYS A 537 -16.57 41.06 -8.55
C LYS A 537 -16.57 40.28 -7.23
N ALA A 538 -15.92 40.78 -6.18
CA ALA A 538 -15.91 40.15 -4.87
C ALA A 538 -17.30 40.14 -4.20
N ASP A 539 -18.03 41.25 -4.26
CA ASP A 539 -19.40 41.35 -3.74
C ASP A 539 -20.35 40.37 -4.44
N PHE A 540 -20.18 40.21 -5.76
CA PHE A 540 -20.94 39.23 -6.53
C PHE A 540 -20.70 37.80 -6.06
N LEU A 541 -19.44 37.43 -5.76
CA LEU A 541 -19.12 36.09 -5.24
C LEU A 541 -19.78 35.83 -3.89
N VAL A 542 -19.85 36.84 -3.01
CA VAL A 542 -20.55 36.75 -1.72
C VAL A 542 -22.06 36.54 -1.93
N ALA A 543 -22.66 37.26 -2.88
CA ALA A 543 -24.07 37.08 -3.24
C ALA A 543 -24.34 35.70 -3.86
N LEU A 544 -23.46 35.24 -4.74
CA LEU A 544 -23.55 33.94 -5.40
C LEU A 544 -23.48 32.80 -4.37
N LYS A 545 -22.56 32.89 -3.41
CA LYS A 545 -22.43 31.93 -2.32
C LYS A 545 -23.71 31.81 -1.50
N LYS A 546 -24.32 32.95 -1.13
CA LYS A 546 -25.60 32.96 -0.40
C LYS A 546 -26.72 32.34 -1.22
N ARG A 547 -26.75 32.59 -2.53
CA ARG A 547 -27.78 32.06 -3.43
C ARG A 547 -27.69 30.54 -3.59
N VAL A 548 -26.48 30.01 -3.74
CA VAL A 548 -26.25 28.57 -3.97
C VAL A 548 -26.20 27.78 -2.65
N ASN A 549 -25.95 28.47 -1.52
CA ASN A 549 -25.79 27.87 -0.19
C ASN A 549 -24.69 26.77 -0.16
N ALA A 550 -23.59 27.02 -0.86
CA ALA A 550 -22.46 26.10 -0.98
C ALA A 550 -21.20 26.88 -1.38
N ASN A 551 -20.05 26.20 -1.44
CA ASN A 551 -18.78 26.86 -1.72
C ASN A 551 -18.71 27.34 -3.19
N VAL A 552 -18.13 28.51 -3.39
CA VAL A 552 -17.93 29.12 -4.71
C VAL A 552 -16.44 29.26 -5.01
N ALA A 553 -16.03 28.86 -6.22
CA ALA A 553 -14.68 29.09 -6.70
C ALA A 553 -14.61 30.29 -7.66
N MET A 554 -13.51 31.03 -7.63
CA MET A 554 -13.18 32.08 -8.60
C MET A 554 -11.93 31.67 -9.38
N VAL A 555 -11.97 31.76 -10.71
CA VAL A 555 -10.83 31.48 -11.59
C VAL A 555 -10.40 32.79 -12.26
N GLY A 556 -9.13 33.18 -12.14
CA GLY A 556 -8.63 34.47 -12.65
C GLY A 556 -7.11 34.46 -12.85
N ASP A 557 -6.57 35.41 -13.62
CA ASP A 557 -5.13 35.51 -13.95
C ASP A 557 -4.44 36.71 -13.26
N GLY A 558 -5.22 37.66 -12.76
CA GLY A 558 -4.77 39.05 -12.67
C GLY A 558 -4.80 39.70 -11.28
N ILE A 559 -3.96 40.74 -11.16
CA ILE A 559 -3.90 41.73 -10.07
C ILE A 559 -5.30 42.32 -9.78
N ASN A 560 -6.09 42.54 -10.84
CA ASN A 560 -7.45 43.11 -10.76
C ASN A 560 -8.46 42.17 -10.09
N ASP A 561 -8.20 40.85 -10.11
CA ASP A 561 -9.07 39.84 -9.53
C ASP A 561 -8.58 39.33 -8.18
N ALA A 562 -7.43 39.82 -7.68
CA ALA A 562 -6.91 39.43 -6.38
C ALA A 562 -7.94 39.58 -5.24
N PRO A 563 -8.77 40.66 -5.16
CA PRO A 563 -9.83 40.74 -4.17
C PRO A 563 -10.92 39.67 -4.34
N ALA A 564 -11.27 39.33 -5.58
CA ALA A 564 -12.28 38.31 -5.89
C ALA A 564 -11.75 36.89 -5.64
N LEU A 565 -10.50 36.61 -5.99
CA LEU A 565 -9.80 35.35 -5.71
C LEU A 565 -9.68 35.11 -4.20
N ALA A 566 -9.33 36.14 -3.43
CA ALA A 566 -9.25 36.06 -1.97
C ALA A 566 -10.62 36.01 -1.28
N GLY A 567 -11.65 36.61 -1.89
CA GLY A 567 -13.03 36.62 -1.38
C GLY A 567 -13.82 35.34 -1.67
N ALA A 568 -13.36 34.51 -2.61
CA ALA A 568 -13.95 33.21 -2.92
C ALA A 568 -13.68 32.18 -1.81
N ASP A 569 -14.48 31.10 -1.77
CA ASP A 569 -14.15 29.96 -0.90
C ASP A 569 -12.89 29.24 -1.39
N VAL A 570 -12.69 29.23 -2.71
CA VAL A 570 -11.45 28.75 -3.35
C VAL A 570 -11.07 29.71 -4.49
N GLY A 571 -9.95 30.40 -4.33
CA GLY A 571 -9.33 31.18 -5.41
C GLY A 571 -8.44 30.29 -6.29
N ILE A 572 -8.66 30.26 -7.59
CA ILE A 572 -7.85 29.52 -8.56
C ILE A 572 -7.19 30.52 -9.50
N ALA A 573 -5.89 30.74 -9.31
CA ALA A 573 -5.10 31.64 -10.13
C ALA A 573 -4.54 30.92 -11.35
N ILE A 574 -4.49 31.60 -12.50
CA ILE A 574 -3.78 31.16 -13.70
C ILE A 574 -2.38 31.78 -13.70
N GLY A 575 -1.35 30.93 -13.69
CA GLY A 575 0.05 31.28 -13.74
C GLY A 575 0.54 31.45 -15.19
N GLY A 576 0.69 32.72 -15.59
CA GLY A 576 1.34 33.15 -16.83
C GLY A 576 2.53 34.10 -16.56
N SER A 577 3.15 34.62 -17.62
CA SER A 577 4.39 35.43 -17.62
C SER A 577 4.34 36.76 -16.84
N GLY A 578 3.23 37.10 -16.17
CA GLY A 578 2.95 38.49 -15.79
C GLY A 578 2.69 38.86 -14.33
N THR A 579 2.28 37.98 -13.40
CA THR A 579 1.66 38.51 -12.15
C THR A 579 1.99 37.74 -10.86
N ASP A 580 2.92 38.30 -10.08
CA ASP A 580 3.25 37.88 -8.70
C ASP A 580 2.07 37.98 -7.71
N ILE A 581 1.09 38.85 -7.99
CA ILE A 581 -0.03 39.13 -7.09
C ILE A 581 -1.14 38.08 -7.20
N ALA A 582 -1.42 37.55 -8.39
CA ALA A 582 -2.46 36.53 -8.59
C ALA A 582 -2.05 35.19 -7.96
N ALA A 583 -0.77 34.82 -8.09
CA ALA A 583 -0.20 33.68 -7.40
C ALA A 583 -0.19 33.85 -5.87
N GLU A 584 -0.10 35.07 -5.33
CA GLU A 584 -0.25 35.35 -3.89
C GLU A 584 -1.71 35.34 -3.40
N ALA A 585 -2.67 35.71 -4.25
CA ALA A 585 -4.09 35.80 -3.91
C ALA A 585 -4.86 34.47 -3.99
N GLY A 586 -4.55 33.57 -4.93
CA GLY A 586 -5.29 32.30 -5.13
C GLY A 586 -4.88 31.17 -4.18
N ASP A 587 -5.81 30.32 -3.74
CA ASP A 587 -5.52 29.10 -2.97
C ASP A 587 -4.84 28.00 -3.82
N ILE A 588 -5.09 28.01 -5.13
CA ILE A 588 -4.59 27.09 -6.14
C ILE A 588 -4.01 27.91 -7.29
N VAL A 589 -2.91 27.47 -7.88
CA VAL A 589 -2.29 28.11 -9.06
C VAL A 589 -2.14 27.08 -10.17
N LEU A 590 -2.58 27.42 -11.39
CA LEU A 590 -2.53 26.57 -12.58
C LEU A 590 -1.51 27.12 -13.58
N MET A 591 -0.50 26.35 -13.95
CA MET A 591 0.59 26.75 -14.87
C MET A 591 0.39 26.20 -16.29
N GLY A 592 0.98 26.83 -17.32
CA GLY A 592 0.96 26.33 -18.71
C GLY A 592 -0.38 26.58 -19.41
N ASP A 593 -0.89 25.60 -20.16
CA ASP A 593 -2.30 25.52 -20.60
C ASP A 593 -3.23 25.16 -19.41
N PRO A 594 -3.65 26.15 -18.61
CA PRO A 594 -3.89 25.96 -17.19
C PRO A 594 -5.26 25.34 -16.92
N LEU A 595 -6.24 25.66 -17.76
CA LEU A 595 -7.62 25.25 -17.57
C LEU A 595 -7.80 23.75 -17.82
N ARG A 596 -7.02 23.14 -18.72
CA ARG A 596 -7.15 21.72 -19.10
C ARG A 596 -7.25 20.76 -17.90
N HIS A 597 -6.48 21.02 -16.84
CA HIS A 597 -6.44 20.17 -15.64
C HIS A 597 -7.53 20.48 -14.60
N LEU A 598 -8.30 21.55 -14.77
CA LEU A 598 -9.31 22.01 -13.81
C LEU A 598 -10.41 20.96 -13.53
N PRO A 599 -11.00 20.27 -14.54
CA PRO A 599 -11.98 19.21 -14.26
C PRO A 599 -11.37 18.01 -13.51
N MET A 600 -10.13 17.63 -13.85
CA MET A 600 -9.40 16.56 -13.15
C MET A 600 -9.13 16.94 -11.69
N LEU A 601 -8.71 18.18 -11.45
CA LEU A 601 -8.47 18.71 -10.11
C LEU A 601 -9.74 18.67 -9.24
N VAL A 602 -10.89 19.08 -9.79
CA VAL A 602 -12.18 18.98 -9.07
C VAL A 602 -12.49 17.51 -8.73
N ARG A 603 -12.35 16.59 -9.68
CA ARG A 603 -12.58 15.15 -9.44
C ARG A 603 -11.64 14.59 -8.36
N LEU A 604 -10.36 14.91 -8.46
CA LEU A 604 -9.35 14.48 -7.49
C LEU A 604 -9.67 15.00 -6.09
N SER A 605 -10.01 16.29 -5.96
CA SER A 605 -10.35 16.89 -4.67
C SER A 605 -11.52 16.18 -3.98
N ARG A 606 -12.56 15.81 -4.75
CA ARG A 606 -13.72 15.06 -4.26
C ARG A 606 -13.37 13.63 -3.87
N GLU A 607 -12.56 12.95 -4.67
CA GLU A 607 -12.11 11.59 -4.33
C GLU A 607 -11.18 11.61 -3.10
N THR A 608 -10.37 12.65 -2.92
CA THR A 608 -9.57 12.86 -1.70
C THR A 608 -10.46 12.99 -0.47
N VAL A 609 -11.43 13.91 -0.47
CA VAL A 609 -12.37 14.06 0.66
C VAL A 609 -13.16 12.78 0.92
N LYS A 610 -13.56 12.07 -0.13
CA LYS A 610 -14.25 10.79 -0.03
C LYS A 610 -13.37 9.72 0.63
N ILE A 611 -12.12 9.58 0.23
CA ILE A 611 -11.16 8.64 0.84
C ILE A 611 -10.88 9.00 2.30
N ILE A 612 -10.79 10.30 2.64
CA ILE A 612 -10.65 10.74 4.03
C ILE A 612 -11.87 10.27 4.84
N LYS A 613 -13.09 10.53 4.36
CA LYS A 613 -14.33 10.08 5.03
C LYS A 613 -14.40 8.56 5.16
N GLN A 614 -13.98 7.80 4.14
CA GLN A 614 -13.88 6.34 4.22
C GLN A 614 -12.89 5.90 5.29
N ASN A 615 -11.70 6.51 5.33
CA ASN A 615 -10.65 6.14 6.27
C ASN A 615 -11.10 6.39 7.71
N ILE A 616 -11.75 7.52 7.96
CA ILE A 616 -12.32 7.84 9.27
C ILE A 616 -13.44 6.85 9.62
N LEU A 617 -14.47 6.70 8.77
CA LEU A 617 -15.63 5.88 9.12
C LEU A 617 -15.29 4.39 9.22
N TRP A 618 -14.70 3.82 8.17
CA TRP A 618 -14.50 2.38 8.06
C TRP A 618 -13.29 1.91 8.84
N PHE A 619 -12.14 2.57 8.71
CA PHE A 619 -10.91 2.07 9.33
C PHE A 619 -10.73 2.60 10.76
N ALA A 620 -11.10 3.84 11.06
CA ALA A 620 -10.94 4.35 12.43
C ALA A 620 -12.07 3.94 13.39
N PHE A 621 -13.31 3.80 12.91
CA PHE A 621 -14.44 3.38 13.77
C PHE A 621 -14.83 1.92 13.58
N VAL A 622 -15.21 1.50 12.36
CA VAL A 622 -15.78 0.15 12.15
C VAL A 622 -14.74 -0.94 12.42
N VAL A 623 -13.54 -0.83 11.84
CA VAL A 623 -12.47 -1.80 12.08
C VAL A 623 -12.10 -1.82 13.56
N ASN A 624 -11.86 -0.69 14.21
CA ASN A 624 -11.58 -0.67 15.65
C ASN A 624 -12.70 -1.30 16.50
N ALA A 625 -13.97 -1.05 16.19
CA ALA A 625 -15.10 -1.67 16.87
C ALA A 625 -15.13 -3.20 16.67
N ILE A 626 -14.92 -3.67 15.43
CA ILE A 626 -14.81 -5.11 15.13
C ILE A 626 -13.62 -5.72 15.87
N GLY A 627 -12.49 -5.01 15.92
CA GLY A 627 -11.31 -5.42 16.66
C GLY A 627 -11.60 -5.60 18.14
N ILE A 628 -12.24 -4.61 18.79
CA ILE A 628 -12.64 -4.71 20.21
C ILE A 628 -13.54 -5.93 20.44
N VAL A 629 -14.57 -6.08 19.61
CA VAL A 629 -15.49 -7.22 19.73
C VAL A 629 -14.74 -8.54 19.51
N GLY A 630 -13.90 -8.63 18.50
CA GLY A 630 -13.20 -9.87 18.12
C GLY A 630 -12.06 -10.27 19.06
N THR A 631 -11.24 -9.31 19.50
CA THR A 631 -10.01 -9.58 20.28
C THR A 631 -10.18 -9.37 21.78
N ALA A 632 -11.14 -8.57 22.24
CA ALA A 632 -11.40 -8.41 23.66
C ALA A 632 -12.62 -9.23 24.13
N TRP A 633 -13.76 -9.13 23.46
CA TRP A 633 -15.03 -9.67 24.00
C TRP A 633 -15.33 -11.10 23.56
N LEU A 634 -15.12 -11.43 22.29
CA LEU A 634 -15.42 -12.75 21.73
C LEU A 634 -14.20 -13.67 21.63
N TRP A 635 -12.99 -13.16 21.90
CA TRP A 635 -11.76 -13.94 21.88
C TRP A 635 -11.84 -15.29 22.62
N PRO A 636 -12.48 -15.37 23.82
CA PRO A 636 -12.58 -16.64 24.56
C PRO A 636 -13.48 -17.68 23.90
N LEU A 637 -14.33 -17.29 22.95
CA LEU A 637 -15.32 -18.18 22.33
C LEU A 637 -14.76 -18.97 21.15
N PHE A 638 -13.72 -18.45 20.49
CA PHE A 638 -13.20 -19.02 19.24
C PHE A 638 -11.72 -19.43 19.31
N THR A 639 -11.02 -19.10 20.40
CA THR A 639 -9.60 -19.41 20.56
C THR A 639 -9.35 -20.53 21.56
N PRO A 640 -8.35 -21.40 21.34
CA PRO A 640 -7.93 -22.41 22.31
C PRO A 640 -7.56 -21.79 23.67
N GLU A 641 -7.80 -22.51 24.78
CA GLU A 641 -7.61 -21.97 26.14
C GLU A 641 -6.20 -21.40 26.41
N ASN A 642 -5.17 -21.99 25.80
CA ASN A 642 -3.77 -21.54 25.91
C ASN A 642 -3.47 -20.23 25.14
N TRP A 643 -4.43 -19.70 24.37
CA TRP A 643 -4.31 -18.46 23.60
C TRP A 643 -5.07 -17.28 24.22
N TYR A 644 -5.77 -17.47 25.33
CA TYR A 644 -6.52 -16.39 25.98
C TYR A 644 -5.61 -15.21 26.39
N GLU A 645 -4.44 -15.51 26.94
CA GLU A 645 -3.41 -14.53 27.36
C GLU A 645 -2.81 -13.78 26.17
N GLN A 646 -2.98 -14.29 24.94
CA GLN A 646 -2.50 -13.66 23.70
C GLN A 646 -3.51 -12.68 23.08
N SER A 647 -4.66 -12.44 23.70
CA SER A 647 -5.64 -11.44 23.22
C SER A 647 -5.02 -10.05 22.96
N PRO A 648 -4.12 -9.50 23.80
CA PRO A 648 -3.51 -8.20 23.53
C PRO A 648 -2.65 -8.21 22.27
N LEU A 649 -1.90 -9.29 22.02
CA LEU A 649 -1.07 -9.43 20.81
C LEU A 649 -1.93 -9.42 19.55
N ALA A 650 -3.03 -10.20 19.55
CA ALA A 650 -3.98 -10.20 18.44
C ALA A 650 -4.60 -8.83 18.20
N ALA A 651 -4.91 -8.12 19.29
CA ALA A 651 -5.36 -6.73 19.29
C ALA A 651 -4.35 -5.79 18.59
N VAL A 652 -3.06 -5.87 18.94
CA VAL A 652 -2.01 -5.06 18.31
C VAL A 652 -1.90 -5.34 16.81
N ILE A 653 -1.88 -6.63 16.42
CA ILE A 653 -1.76 -7.04 15.01
C ILE A 653 -2.96 -6.53 14.22
N TYR A 654 -4.18 -6.74 14.75
CA TYR A 654 -5.41 -6.29 14.12
C TYR A 654 -5.43 -4.77 13.93
N HIS A 655 -5.02 -4.02 14.96
CA HIS A 655 -4.94 -2.57 14.90
C HIS A 655 -4.02 -2.09 13.76
N GLN A 656 -2.83 -2.69 13.63
CA GLN A 656 -1.91 -2.30 12.56
C GLN A 656 -2.39 -2.66 11.15
N LEU A 657 -3.17 -3.73 11.00
CA LEU A 657 -3.85 -3.99 9.73
C LEU A 657 -4.82 -2.86 9.37
N GLY A 658 -5.54 -2.31 10.36
CA GLY A 658 -6.39 -1.13 10.17
C GLY A 658 -5.62 0.10 9.69
N SER A 659 -4.50 0.43 10.36
CA SER A 659 -3.63 1.56 9.97
C SER A 659 -3.01 1.38 8.58
N LEU A 660 -2.59 0.15 8.24
CA LEU A 660 -2.09 -0.17 6.90
C LEU A 660 -3.18 0.01 5.83
N LEU A 661 -4.41 -0.42 6.10
CA LEU A 661 -5.51 -0.26 5.16
C LEU A 661 -5.84 1.22 4.90
N VAL A 662 -5.74 2.10 5.90
CA VAL A 662 -5.84 3.57 5.72
C VAL A 662 -4.78 4.08 4.75
N LEU A 663 -3.53 3.68 4.94
CA LEU A 663 -2.41 4.07 4.08
C LEU A 663 -2.62 3.58 2.64
N LEU A 664 -2.93 2.30 2.48
CA LEU A 664 -3.18 1.69 1.16
C LEU A 664 -4.36 2.35 0.45
N ASN A 665 -5.46 2.63 1.17
CA ASN A 665 -6.62 3.31 0.60
C ASN A 665 -6.26 4.74 0.16
N SER A 666 -5.47 5.46 0.95
CA SER A 666 -4.96 6.79 0.60
C SER A 666 -4.04 6.77 -0.63
N MET A 667 -3.12 5.80 -0.73
CA MET A 667 -2.22 5.67 -1.87
C MET A 667 -2.92 5.41 -3.21
N ARG A 668 -4.18 4.95 -3.22
CA ARG A 668 -4.97 4.80 -4.46
C ARG A 668 -5.06 6.11 -5.26
N LEU A 669 -4.97 7.26 -4.57
CA LEU A 669 -4.94 8.58 -5.20
C LEU A 669 -3.71 8.81 -6.11
N LEU A 670 -2.58 8.14 -5.84
CA LEU A 670 -1.39 8.22 -6.71
C LEU A 670 -1.65 7.61 -8.10
N TRP A 671 -2.53 6.60 -8.17
CA TRP A 671 -2.91 5.91 -9.40
C TRP A 671 -4.24 6.41 -9.99
N PHE A 672 -4.84 7.47 -9.44
CA PHE A 672 -6.08 8.07 -9.94
C PHE A 672 -6.02 8.29 -11.47
N GLU A 673 -7.01 7.83 -12.23
CA GLU A 673 -7.07 7.94 -13.71
C GLU A 673 -5.89 7.34 -14.53
N ARG A 674 -4.97 6.54 -13.96
CA ARG A 674 -4.10 5.67 -14.79
C ARG A 674 -4.95 4.49 -15.27
N GLY A 675 -5.04 4.32 -16.60
CA GLY A 675 -6.00 3.43 -17.28
C GLY A 675 -6.19 2.06 -16.61
N GLU A 676 -7.45 1.69 -16.39
CA GLU A 676 -7.85 0.39 -15.85
C GLU A 676 -7.75 -0.66 -16.97
N SER A 677 -6.85 -1.63 -16.83
CA SER A 677 -6.64 -2.69 -17.82
C SER A 677 -7.45 -3.97 -17.57
N SER A 678 -8.26 -4.05 -16.50
CA SER A 678 -8.99 -5.29 -16.14
C SER A 678 -10.50 -5.11 -15.94
N PRO A 679 -11.36 -5.86 -16.68
CA PRO A 679 -12.82 -5.83 -16.54
C PRO A 679 -13.34 -6.39 -15.19
N LEU A 680 -12.55 -7.23 -14.52
CA LEU A 680 -12.93 -7.78 -13.22
C LEU A 680 -12.86 -6.70 -12.12
N TRP A 681 -11.91 -5.78 -12.21
CA TRP A 681 -11.71 -4.75 -11.20
C TRP A 681 -12.79 -3.66 -11.26
N SER A 682 -13.27 -3.32 -12.46
CA SER A 682 -14.35 -2.34 -12.64
C SER A 682 -15.68 -2.82 -12.05
N ALA A 683 -16.03 -4.11 -12.22
CA ALA A 683 -17.24 -4.69 -11.64
C ALA A 683 -17.24 -4.72 -10.10
N TRP A 684 -16.08 -5.02 -9.49
CA TRP A 684 -15.92 -4.96 -8.03
C TRP A 684 -15.98 -3.51 -7.50
N LYS A 685 -15.36 -2.57 -8.21
CA LYS A 685 -15.39 -1.14 -7.89
C LYS A 685 -16.80 -0.56 -7.95
N GLU A 686 -17.62 -0.99 -8.91
CA GLU A 686 -19.00 -0.54 -9.05
C GLU A 686 -19.89 -1.03 -7.90
N ARG A 687 -19.68 -2.27 -7.44
CA ARG A 687 -20.36 -2.83 -6.25
C ARG A 687 -19.96 -2.11 -4.96
N LEU A 688 -18.68 -1.84 -4.76
CA LEU A 688 -18.20 -1.03 -3.62
C LEU A 688 -18.66 0.44 -3.71
N GLY A 689 -18.82 0.96 -4.92
CA GLY A 689 -19.33 2.31 -5.19
C GLY A 689 -20.76 2.56 -4.65
N ASN A 690 -21.58 1.52 -4.50
CA ASN A 690 -22.92 1.63 -3.90
C ASN A 690 -22.85 1.88 -2.38
N ALA A 691 -21.96 1.19 -1.67
CA ALA A 691 -21.74 1.42 -0.24
C ALA A 691 -21.15 2.82 0.00
N ASP A 692 -20.23 3.25 -0.87
CA ASP A 692 -19.65 4.60 -0.84
C ASP A 692 -20.70 5.71 -1.01
N ARG A 693 -21.62 5.55 -1.98
CA ARG A 693 -22.71 6.51 -2.20
C ARG A 693 -23.73 6.53 -1.06
N TRP A 694 -23.82 5.46 -0.27
CA TRP A 694 -24.66 5.41 0.92
C TRP A 694 -24.02 6.19 2.07
N VAL A 695 -22.72 5.96 2.34
CA VAL A 695 -21.93 6.68 3.35
C VAL A 695 -21.93 8.18 3.10
N GLY A 696 -21.64 8.60 1.87
CA GLY A 696 -21.55 10.02 1.52
C GLY A 696 -22.87 10.80 1.64
N ARG A 697 -24.03 10.11 1.66
CA ARG A 697 -25.37 10.73 1.76
C ARG A 697 -25.96 10.73 3.16
N HIS A 698 -25.58 9.79 4.02
CA HIS A 698 -26.24 9.59 5.33
C HIS A 698 -25.34 9.91 6.53
N PHE A 699 -24.02 10.03 6.33
CA PHE A 699 -23.08 10.34 7.40
C PHE A 699 -22.52 11.75 7.22
N ASP A 700 -23.13 12.72 7.90
CA ASP A 700 -22.47 13.98 8.23
C ASP A 700 -21.91 13.89 9.65
N PHE A 701 -20.58 13.96 9.76
CA PHE A 701 -19.87 13.76 11.02
C PHE A 701 -20.19 14.86 12.03
N GLY A 702 -20.50 16.08 11.57
CA GLY A 702 -20.92 17.17 12.46
C GLY A 702 -22.21 16.82 13.21
N ASP A 703 -23.17 16.24 12.51
CA ASP A 703 -24.48 15.89 13.08
C ASP A 703 -24.38 14.73 14.08
N LEU A 704 -23.54 13.73 13.81
CA LEU A 704 -23.34 12.60 14.71
C LEU A 704 -22.71 13.04 16.04
N VAL A 705 -21.67 13.89 15.98
CA VAL A 705 -21.00 14.42 17.17
C VAL A 705 -21.96 15.31 17.96
N HIS A 706 -22.67 16.21 17.28
CA HIS A 706 -23.66 17.08 17.91
C HIS A 706 -24.79 16.27 18.58
N TRP A 707 -25.24 15.18 17.97
CA TRP A 707 -26.23 14.28 18.55
C TRP A 707 -25.69 13.57 19.81
N CYS A 708 -24.47 13.06 19.77
CA CYS A 708 -23.83 12.41 20.92
C CYS A 708 -23.62 13.37 22.10
N GLU A 709 -23.16 14.60 21.84
CA GLU A 709 -22.98 15.62 22.89
C GLU A 709 -24.30 15.95 23.59
N HIS A 710 -25.40 16.06 22.83
CA HIS A 710 -26.72 16.35 23.39
C HIS A 710 -27.35 15.15 24.13
N ASN A 711 -27.02 13.91 23.74
CA ASN A 711 -27.62 12.68 24.25
C ASN A 711 -26.71 11.85 25.17
N TRP A 712 -25.71 12.47 25.81
CA TRP A 712 -24.77 11.72 26.66
C TRP A 712 -25.44 11.08 27.90
N LYS A 713 -26.50 11.70 28.45
CA LYS A 713 -27.24 11.20 29.62
C LYS A 713 -28.00 9.88 29.33
N PRO A 714 -28.82 9.77 28.26
CA PRO A 714 -29.45 8.50 27.92
C PRO A 714 -28.44 7.41 27.52
N LEU A 715 -27.31 7.77 26.90
CA LEU A 715 -26.21 6.83 26.63
C LEU A 715 -25.59 6.28 27.91
N ALA A 716 -25.31 7.13 28.90
CA ALA A 716 -24.86 6.71 30.23
C ALA A 716 -25.91 5.83 30.95
N GLY A 717 -27.19 6.16 30.81
CA GLY A 717 -28.31 5.36 31.31
C GLY A 717 -28.40 3.97 30.67
N MET A 718 -28.21 3.87 29.35
CA MET A 718 -28.14 2.59 28.64
C MET A 718 -26.94 1.76 29.07
N ALA A 719 -25.77 2.38 29.24
CA ALA A 719 -24.57 1.69 29.73
C ALA A 719 -24.77 1.16 31.16
N GLY A 720 -25.36 1.97 32.05
CA GLY A 720 -25.75 1.52 33.39
C GLY A 720 -26.78 0.39 33.37
N GLY A 721 -27.77 0.47 32.47
CA GLY A 721 -28.74 -0.59 32.23
C GLY A 721 -28.10 -1.89 31.75
N LEU A 722 -27.14 -1.81 30.82
CA LEU A 722 -26.37 -2.97 30.33
C LEU A 722 -25.58 -3.62 31.47
N VAL A 723 -24.93 -2.83 32.32
CA VAL A 723 -24.22 -3.34 33.51
C VAL A 723 -25.17 -4.06 34.46
N LEU A 724 -26.36 -3.52 34.70
CA LEU A 724 -27.39 -4.17 35.53
C LEU A 724 -27.92 -5.48 34.90
N VAL A 725 -28.07 -5.51 33.58
CA VAL A 725 -28.47 -6.73 32.84
C VAL A 725 -27.37 -7.79 32.92
N VAL A 726 -26.10 -7.42 32.71
CA VAL A 726 -24.94 -8.32 32.85
C VAL A 726 -24.81 -8.82 34.28
N TYR A 727 -25.04 -7.95 35.27
CA TYR A 727 -25.07 -8.32 36.68
C TYR A 727 -26.19 -9.33 36.97
N GLY A 728 -27.42 -9.09 36.50
CA GLY A 728 -28.53 -10.03 36.68
C GLY A 728 -28.28 -11.37 35.99
N LEU A 729 -27.67 -11.35 34.80
CA LEU A 729 -27.31 -12.54 34.05
C LEU A 729 -26.18 -13.36 34.71
N SER A 730 -25.33 -12.76 35.55
CA SER A 730 -24.30 -13.49 36.31
C SER A 730 -24.87 -14.52 37.31
N GLY A 731 -26.16 -14.44 37.62
CA GLY A 731 -26.87 -15.47 38.40
C GLY A 731 -27.18 -16.74 37.59
N PHE A 732 -26.92 -16.75 36.28
CA PHE A 732 -27.22 -17.88 35.42
C PHE A 732 -26.06 -18.89 35.40
N THR A 733 -26.33 -20.17 35.61
CA THR A 733 -25.29 -21.21 35.54
C THR A 733 -25.77 -22.42 34.76
N ILE A 734 -24.88 -22.96 33.94
CA ILE A 734 -25.08 -24.21 33.21
C ILE A 734 -24.14 -25.26 33.81
N ILE A 735 -24.67 -26.44 34.14
CA ILE A 735 -23.92 -27.60 34.61
C ILE A 735 -23.93 -28.64 33.49
N ALA A 736 -22.75 -29.09 33.07
CA ALA A 736 -22.57 -30.04 31.97
C ALA A 736 -23.10 -31.45 32.31
N PRO A 737 -23.41 -32.31 31.33
CA PRO A 737 -23.94 -33.66 31.56
C PRO A 737 -23.08 -34.57 32.43
N ASP A 738 -21.76 -34.37 32.43
CA ASP A 738 -20.77 -35.13 33.21
C ASP A 738 -20.33 -34.42 34.51
N GLU A 739 -20.99 -33.31 34.85
CA GLU A 739 -20.68 -32.49 36.01
C GLU A 739 -21.84 -32.45 37.01
N VAL A 740 -21.48 -32.31 38.28
CA VAL A 740 -22.38 -32.01 39.38
C VAL A 740 -21.81 -30.84 40.16
N ALA A 741 -22.66 -29.96 40.66
CA ALA A 741 -22.25 -28.76 41.35
C ALA A 741 -22.87 -28.65 42.74
N VAL A 742 -22.18 -27.96 43.64
CA VAL A 742 -22.76 -27.50 44.91
C VAL A 742 -22.81 -25.97 44.87
N ALA A 743 -24.00 -25.43 45.04
CA ALA A 743 -24.21 -24.00 45.19
C ALA A 743 -23.86 -23.59 46.63
N ARG A 744 -23.07 -22.53 46.80
CA ARG A 744 -22.84 -21.91 48.10
C ARG A 744 -23.46 -20.53 48.15
N ARG A 745 -24.01 -20.17 49.29
CA ARG A 745 -24.49 -18.81 49.57
C ARG A 745 -23.64 -18.24 50.70
N PHE A 746 -22.93 -17.13 50.44
CA PHE A 746 -21.92 -16.57 51.36
C PHE A 746 -20.95 -17.65 51.91
N GLY A 747 -20.48 -18.54 51.03
CA GLY A 747 -19.53 -19.61 51.36
C GLY A 747 -20.13 -20.84 52.04
N ARG A 748 -21.42 -20.86 52.40
CA ARG A 748 -22.09 -22.06 52.97
C ARG A 748 -22.80 -22.88 51.89
N PRO A 749 -22.63 -24.21 51.83
CA PRO A 749 -23.32 -25.06 50.85
C PRO A 749 -24.84 -25.06 51.10
N VAL A 750 -25.64 -24.79 50.06
CA VAL A 750 -27.11 -24.69 50.16
C VAL A 750 -27.80 -25.80 49.37
N SER A 751 -27.43 -26.01 48.11
CA SER A 751 -28.12 -26.94 47.22
C SER A 751 -27.16 -27.69 46.30
N ASP A 752 -27.42 -28.97 46.09
CA ASP A 752 -26.71 -29.79 45.11
C ASP A 752 -27.43 -29.66 43.75
N LEU A 753 -26.67 -29.46 42.68
CA LEU A 753 -27.15 -29.18 41.34
C LEU A 753 -26.76 -30.31 40.40
N THR A 754 -27.76 -30.92 39.79
CA THR A 754 -27.61 -31.91 38.71
C THR A 754 -27.36 -31.21 37.37
N PRO A 755 -26.91 -31.92 36.32
CA PRO A 755 -26.78 -31.33 34.98
C PRO A 755 -28.05 -30.58 34.54
N GLY A 756 -27.88 -29.36 34.02
CA GLY A 756 -29.00 -28.50 33.68
C GLY A 756 -28.73 -27.00 33.83
N TRP A 757 -29.78 -26.22 33.66
CA TRP A 757 -29.77 -24.77 33.61
C TRP A 757 -30.39 -24.23 34.91
N TYR A 758 -29.68 -23.35 35.62
CA TYR A 758 -30.13 -22.79 36.90
C TYR A 758 -30.02 -21.27 36.91
N LEU A 759 -31.06 -20.62 37.41
CA LEU A 759 -31.07 -19.19 37.70
C LEU A 759 -30.97 -18.97 39.22
N ARG A 760 -30.01 -18.16 39.64
CA ARG A 760 -29.60 -17.97 41.03
C ARG A 760 -29.29 -16.52 41.36
N TRP A 761 -28.97 -16.26 42.63
CA TRP A 761 -28.56 -14.93 43.02
C TRP A 761 -27.21 -14.56 42.38
N PRO A 762 -27.07 -13.34 41.84
CA PRO A 762 -25.81 -12.89 41.24
C PRO A 762 -24.65 -12.96 42.24
N TRP A 763 -23.44 -13.16 41.70
CA TRP A 763 -22.22 -13.05 42.50
C TRP A 763 -22.13 -11.65 43.15
N PRO A 764 -21.67 -11.49 44.41
CA PRO A 764 -21.01 -12.48 45.28
C PRO A 764 -21.94 -13.22 46.25
N ILE A 765 -23.27 -13.12 46.08
CA ILE A 765 -24.24 -13.70 47.03
C ILE A 765 -24.21 -15.23 46.98
N GLU A 766 -24.24 -15.79 45.76
CA GLU A 766 -24.11 -17.22 45.51
C GLU A 766 -22.97 -17.52 44.54
N ASP A 767 -22.29 -18.65 44.74
CA ASP A 767 -21.30 -19.19 43.83
C ASP A 767 -21.46 -20.72 43.64
N THR A 768 -20.70 -21.29 42.71
CA THR A 768 -20.73 -22.72 42.40
C THR A 768 -19.37 -23.35 42.49
N VAL A 769 -19.31 -24.49 43.15
CA VAL A 769 -18.19 -25.41 43.04
C VAL A 769 -18.66 -26.61 42.21
N ARG A 770 -17.99 -26.85 41.08
CA ARG A 770 -18.31 -27.96 40.17
C ARG A 770 -17.33 -29.11 40.38
N VAL A 771 -17.81 -30.33 40.25
CA VAL A 771 -17.02 -31.57 40.28
C VAL A 771 -17.47 -32.45 39.13
N SER A 772 -16.50 -32.90 38.34
CA SER A 772 -16.74 -33.90 37.31
C SER A 772 -17.03 -35.26 37.94
N GLN A 773 -18.00 -35.99 37.39
CA GLN A 773 -18.34 -37.37 37.76
C GLN A 773 -17.45 -38.41 37.05
N ASN A 774 -16.37 -37.98 36.38
CA ASN A 774 -15.42 -38.86 35.71
C ASN A 774 -14.68 -39.78 36.71
N VAL A 775 -14.20 -40.92 36.20
CA VAL A 775 -13.39 -41.88 36.96
C VAL A 775 -12.07 -41.21 37.35
N ARG A 776 -11.81 -41.10 38.65
CA ARG A 776 -10.53 -40.68 39.21
C ARG A 776 -9.68 -41.90 39.53
N THR A 777 -8.37 -41.73 39.49
CA THR A 777 -7.41 -42.80 39.80
C THR A 777 -6.43 -42.33 40.86
N VAL A 778 -6.29 -43.09 41.94
CA VAL A 778 -5.23 -42.91 42.95
C VAL A 778 -4.18 -43.98 42.74
N THR A 779 -2.92 -43.58 42.62
CA THR A 779 -1.76 -44.47 42.53
C THR A 779 -1.14 -44.68 43.91
N LEU A 780 -0.67 -45.90 44.18
CA LEU A 780 0.13 -46.29 45.34
C LEU A 780 1.53 -46.69 44.87
N GLY A 781 2.57 -46.15 45.51
CA GLY A 781 3.97 -46.53 45.27
C GLY A 781 4.79 -45.60 44.36
N PHE A 782 4.14 -44.83 43.49
CA PHE A 782 4.76 -43.80 42.65
C PHE A 782 3.98 -42.48 42.67
N ARG A 783 4.70 -41.34 42.77
CA ARG A 783 4.12 -39.98 42.62
C ARG A 783 4.78 -39.24 41.46
N GLU A 784 3.98 -38.59 40.62
CA GLU A 784 4.48 -37.46 39.83
C GLU A 784 4.64 -36.25 40.77
N SER A 785 5.77 -35.56 40.67
CA SER A 785 5.98 -34.32 41.39
C SER A 785 4.96 -33.26 40.93
N ALA A 786 4.27 -32.65 41.88
CA ALA A 786 3.10 -31.76 41.67
C ALA A 786 3.43 -30.39 41.04
N ARG A 787 4.26 -30.33 40.01
CA ARG A 787 4.49 -29.11 39.20
C ARG A 787 4.53 -29.43 37.71
N ARG A 788 3.34 -29.49 37.11
CA ARG A 788 2.92 -29.02 35.76
C ARG A 788 1.82 -29.93 35.23
N ASP A 789 0.78 -29.31 34.68
CA ASP A 789 -0.24 -29.97 33.86
C ASP A 789 0.42 -30.80 32.77
N VAL A 790 0.30 -32.12 32.87
CA VAL A 790 0.45 -33.03 31.73
C VAL A 790 -0.77 -33.93 31.72
N GLN A 791 -1.44 -33.94 30.58
CA GLN A 791 -2.62 -34.72 30.28
C GLN A 791 -2.41 -36.19 30.63
N THR A 792 -3.49 -36.80 31.15
CA THR A 792 -3.68 -38.24 31.33
C THR A 792 -3.46 -39.01 30.03
N GLY A 793 -2.20 -39.36 29.75
CA GLY A 793 -1.82 -40.39 28.79
C GLY A 793 -1.57 -41.69 29.54
N ALA A 794 -2.10 -42.80 29.03
CA ALA A 794 -1.88 -44.12 29.61
C ALA A 794 -0.38 -44.40 29.77
N LEU A 795 0.07 -44.61 31.00
CA LEU A 795 1.42 -45.10 31.31
C LEU A 795 1.62 -46.46 30.61
N THR A 796 2.31 -46.45 29.49
CA THR A 796 2.79 -47.65 28.81
C THR A 796 4.08 -48.14 29.47
N TRP A 797 4.36 -49.42 29.27
CA TRP A 797 5.38 -50.29 29.89
C TRP A 797 6.85 -49.82 29.78
N SER A 798 7.13 -48.58 29.36
CA SER A 798 8.45 -48.09 28.93
C SER A 798 9.02 -46.94 29.77
N SER A 799 8.42 -46.56 30.91
CA SER A 799 9.02 -45.51 31.76
C SER A 799 10.25 -46.06 32.49
N ALA A 800 11.44 -45.69 32.02
CA ALA A 800 12.71 -46.02 32.66
C ALA A 800 12.66 -45.69 34.17
N HIS A 801 13.08 -46.65 35.00
CA HIS A 801 13.19 -46.58 36.46
C HIS A 801 14.09 -45.44 36.94
N ARG A 802 13.64 -44.19 36.78
CA ARG A 802 14.33 -43.02 37.29
C ARG A 802 13.99 -42.90 38.78
N LYS A 803 15.03 -42.88 39.62
CA LYS A 803 15.00 -42.83 41.10
C LYS A 803 14.07 -41.78 41.74
N GLU A 804 13.51 -40.85 40.97
CA GLU A 804 12.97 -39.59 41.49
C GLU A 804 11.49 -39.62 41.92
N ASN A 805 10.73 -40.67 41.58
CA ASN A 805 9.26 -40.71 41.80
C ASN A 805 8.76 -41.86 42.71
N ARG A 806 9.65 -42.65 43.31
CA ARG A 806 9.32 -43.84 44.12
C ARG A 806 9.17 -43.50 45.60
N ILE A 807 8.10 -43.99 46.24
CA ILE A 807 7.94 -43.92 47.70
C ILE A 807 8.17 -45.31 48.29
N GLU A 808 9.39 -45.57 48.76
CA GLU A 808 9.81 -46.88 49.27
C GLU A 808 8.90 -47.40 50.38
N ARG A 809 8.40 -46.51 51.24
CA ARG A 809 7.45 -46.90 52.28
C ARG A 809 6.20 -47.51 51.67
N GLU A 810 5.55 -46.87 50.69
CA GLU A 810 4.27 -47.32 50.14
C GLU A 810 4.42 -48.52 49.17
N ALA A 811 5.49 -48.56 48.38
CA ALA A 811 5.69 -49.56 47.32
C ALA A 811 6.19 -50.91 47.84
N MET A 812 7.04 -50.91 48.87
CA MET A 812 7.73 -52.12 49.34
C MET A 812 6.85 -52.94 50.29
N MET A 813 6.61 -54.20 49.93
CA MET A 813 5.81 -55.16 50.68
C MET A 813 6.55 -56.50 50.78
N MET A 814 6.19 -57.31 51.79
CA MET A 814 6.76 -58.65 51.98
C MET A 814 5.69 -59.68 51.69
N THR A 815 6.00 -60.66 50.83
CA THR A 815 5.12 -61.78 50.51
C THR A 815 5.18 -62.85 51.61
N GLY A 816 4.19 -63.73 51.66
CA GLY A 816 4.10 -64.82 52.66
C GLY A 816 5.19 -65.88 52.54
N ASP A 817 5.88 -65.97 51.40
CA ASP A 817 7.08 -66.79 51.20
C ASP A 817 8.40 -66.03 51.50
N GLY A 818 8.32 -64.85 52.11
CA GLY A 818 9.47 -64.10 52.62
C GLY A 818 10.21 -63.26 51.58
N ASN A 819 9.65 -63.10 50.37
CA ASN A 819 10.23 -62.22 49.35
C ASN A 819 9.80 -60.77 49.58
N LEU A 820 10.75 -59.84 49.47
CA LEU A 820 10.44 -58.42 49.38
C LEU A 820 10.08 -58.08 47.94
N VAL A 821 9.01 -57.33 47.73
CA VAL A 821 8.52 -56.94 46.42
C VAL A 821 8.10 -55.49 46.43
N ASP A 822 8.31 -54.80 45.32
CA ASP A 822 7.75 -53.50 45.06
C ASP A 822 6.50 -53.64 44.19
N LEU A 823 5.42 -53.00 44.64
CA LEU A 823 4.10 -53.06 44.01
C LEU A 823 3.66 -51.67 43.56
N LEU A 824 3.22 -51.57 42.30
CA LEU A 824 2.48 -50.41 41.80
C LEU A 824 1.00 -50.76 41.70
N VAL A 825 0.16 -50.01 42.39
CA VAL A 825 -1.29 -50.25 42.42
C VAL A 825 -2.04 -48.98 42.06
N THR A 826 -3.13 -49.12 41.31
CA THR A 826 -4.08 -48.06 41.00
C THR A 826 -5.46 -48.40 41.54
N VAL A 827 -6.11 -47.41 42.14
CA VAL A 827 -7.47 -47.49 42.66
C VAL A 827 -8.32 -46.51 41.90
N ARG A 828 -9.33 -47.00 41.19
CA ARG A 828 -10.28 -46.18 40.46
C ARG A 828 -11.52 -45.95 41.28
N PHE A 829 -11.98 -44.71 41.36
CA PHE A 829 -13.21 -44.35 42.05
C PHE A 829 -13.97 -43.24 41.31
N LYS A 830 -15.28 -43.17 41.55
CA LYS A 830 -16.17 -42.10 41.05
C LYS A 830 -16.79 -41.35 42.20
N VAL A 831 -17.05 -40.06 42.02
CA VAL A 831 -17.76 -39.24 43.01
C VAL A 831 -19.26 -39.51 42.92
N THR A 832 -19.84 -40.04 43.99
CA THR A 832 -21.28 -40.37 44.08
C THR A 832 -22.07 -39.34 44.89
N GLN A 833 -21.45 -38.72 45.90
CA GLN A 833 -22.06 -37.66 46.72
C GLN A 833 -21.12 -36.43 46.77
N PRO A 834 -21.32 -35.43 45.88
CA PRO A 834 -20.41 -34.30 45.71
C PRO A 834 -20.22 -33.44 46.96
N ARG A 835 -21.27 -33.29 47.76
CA ARG A 835 -21.24 -32.51 49.00
C ARG A 835 -20.28 -33.11 50.03
N VAL A 836 -20.41 -34.42 50.26
CA VAL A 836 -19.56 -35.17 51.19
C VAL A 836 -18.11 -35.14 50.71
N TYR A 837 -17.90 -35.37 49.41
CA TYR A 837 -16.58 -35.37 48.76
C TYR A 837 -15.86 -34.01 48.81
N LEU A 838 -16.58 -32.90 48.66
CA LEU A 838 -15.99 -31.55 48.60
C LEU A 838 -15.80 -30.87 49.95
N PHE A 839 -16.70 -31.12 50.91
CA PHE A 839 -16.82 -30.26 52.09
C PHE A 839 -16.81 -31.01 53.43
N GLU A 840 -17.18 -32.29 53.45
CA GLU A 840 -17.31 -33.03 54.72
C GLU A 840 -16.07 -33.89 55.00
N VAL A 841 -15.39 -34.35 53.95
CA VAL A 841 -14.19 -35.18 54.07
C VAL A 841 -12.98 -34.43 53.52
N GLN A 842 -11.98 -34.24 54.36
CA GLN A 842 -10.71 -33.66 53.96
C GLN A 842 -9.84 -34.73 53.29
N ASP A 843 -9.40 -34.45 52.07
CA ASP A 843 -8.45 -35.26 51.30
C ASP A 843 -8.85 -36.75 51.11
N VAL A 844 -10.02 -36.96 50.47
CA VAL A 844 -10.57 -38.29 50.18
C VAL A 844 -9.56 -39.21 49.47
N GLU A 845 -8.73 -38.64 48.59
CA GLU A 845 -7.70 -39.38 47.87
C GLU A 845 -6.63 -39.95 48.80
N GLU A 846 -6.25 -39.22 49.85
CA GLU A 846 -5.32 -39.70 50.88
C GLU A 846 -5.94 -40.83 51.73
N ILE A 847 -7.22 -40.73 52.06
CA ILE A 847 -7.94 -41.78 52.82
C ILE A 847 -8.02 -43.07 52.01
N VAL A 848 -8.40 -43.00 50.72
CA VAL A 848 -8.44 -44.16 49.81
C VAL A 848 -7.06 -44.76 49.65
N ARG A 849 -6.02 -43.92 49.54
CA ARG A 849 -4.62 -44.37 49.45
C ARG A 849 -4.20 -45.13 50.69
N GLY A 850 -4.40 -44.55 51.88
CA GLY A 850 -4.04 -45.17 53.16
C GLY A 850 -4.82 -46.46 53.44
N ALA A 851 -6.11 -46.50 53.10
CA ALA A 851 -6.91 -47.72 53.20
C ALA A 851 -6.39 -48.82 52.26
N THR A 852 -6.02 -48.46 51.03
CA THR A 852 -5.47 -49.38 50.03
C THR A 852 -4.11 -49.89 50.45
N GLU A 853 -3.21 -49.03 50.91
CA GLU A 853 -1.90 -49.40 51.42
C GLU A 853 -2.01 -50.44 52.55
N SER A 854 -2.87 -50.14 53.54
CA SER A 854 -3.07 -50.99 54.71
C SER A 854 -3.57 -52.39 54.31
N GLU A 855 -4.61 -52.48 53.48
CA GLU A 855 -5.18 -53.77 53.09
C GLU A 855 -4.26 -54.54 52.13
N MET A 856 -3.54 -53.84 51.24
CA MET A 856 -2.54 -54.47 50.36
C MET A 856 -1.43 -55.11 51.18
N ARG A 857 -0.89 -54.44 52.21
CA ARG A 857 0.15 -55.02 53.07
C ARG A 857 -0.30 -56.32 53.73
N VAL A 858 -1.52 -56.34 54.26
CA VAL A 858 -2.08 -57.53 54.93
C VAL A 858 -2.28 -58.67 53.92
N MET A 859 -2.82 -58.36 52.75
CA MET A 859 -3.14 -59.36 51.74
C MET A 859 -1.89 -59.94 51.06
N VAL A 860 -0.90 -59.11 50.75
CA VAL A 860 0.37 -59.53 50.14
C VAL A 860 1.16 -60.44 51.08
N ALA A 861 1.18 -60.14 52.38
CA ALA A 861 1.83 -60.97 53.39
C ALA A 861 1.23 -62.39 53.50
N GLY A 862 0.02 -62.61 53.00
CA GLY A 862 -0.64 -63.93 52.98
C GLY A 862 -0.44 -64.73 51.69
N GLN A 863 0.26 -64.21 50.69
CA GLN A 863 0.42 -64.83 49.36
C GLN A 863 1.87 -65.08 49.01
N SER A 864 2.16 -66.12 48.22
CA SER A 864 3.51 -66.31 47.67
C SER A 864 3.78 -65.37 46.48
N PHE A 865 5.04 -65.07 46.21
CA PHE A 865 5.43 -64.20 45.09
C PHE A 865 4.90 -64.70 43.75
N LEU A 866 4.99 -66.02 43.51
CA LEU A 866 4.51 -66.64 42.27
C LEU A 866 2.97 -66.55 42.13
N ALA A 867 2.22 -66.57 43.25
CA ALA A 867 0.76 -66.43 43.22
C ALA A 867 0.33 -65.02 42.78
N LEU A 868 1.12 -63.99 43.09
CA LEU A 868 0.88 -62.60 42.68
C LEU A 868 1.19 -62.35 41.19
N LEU A 869 2.07 -63.16 40.59
CA LEU A 869 2.47 -63.06 39.17
C LEU A 869 1.58 -63.85 38.19
N THR A 870 0.76 -64.78 38.68
CA THR A 870 0.06 -65.78 37.85
C THR A 870 -1.45 -65.51 37.71
N ALA A 871 -2.19 -66.44 37.08
CA ALA A 871 -3.60 -66.29 36.72
C ALA A 871 -4.56 -66.00 37.91
N LYS A 872 -4.12 -66.14 39.17
CA LYS A 872 -4.89 -65.81 40.38
C LYS A 872 -4.91 -64.31 40.71
N ARG A 873 -4.24 -63.45 39.92
CA ARG A 873 -4.18 -62.00 40.12
C ARG A 873 -5.56 -61.33 40.15
N GLY A 874 -6.52 -61.77 39.32
CA GLY A 874 -7.88 -61.23 39.30
C GLY A 874 -8.66 -61.51 40.59
N GLU A 875 -8.57 -62.74 41.12
CA GLU A 875 -9.19 -63.12 42.39
C GLU A 875 -8.57 -62.36 43.57
N PHE A 876 -7.25 -62.16 43.54
CA PHE A 876 -6.54 -61.36 44.54
C PHE A 876 -6.97 -59.88 44.51
N GLN A 877 -7.03 -59.26 43.33
CA GLN A 877 -7.49 -57.87 43.16
C GLN A 877 -8.93 -57.67 43.64
N ALA A 878 -9.83 -58.61 43.33
CA ALA A 878 -11.20 -58.58 43.81
C ALA A 878 -11.29 -58.69 45.34
N GLY A 879 -10.47 -59.55 45.96
CA GLY A 879 -10.40 -59.69 47.41
C GLY A 879 -9.86 -58.44 48.12
N VAL A 880 -8.86 -57.79 47.52
CA VAL A 880 -8.33 -56.50 48.01
C VAL A 880 -9.38 -55.40 47.87
N LEU A 881 -10.08 -55.31 46.73
CA LEU A 881 -11.11 -54.30 46.49
C LEU A 881 -12.22 -54.34 47.55
N GLU A 882 -12.71 -55.53 47.92
CA GLU A 882 -13.73 -55.68 48.97
C GLU A 882 -13.22 -55.26 50.35
N ARG A 883 -11.96 -55.58 50.68
CA ARG A 883 -11.33 -55.14 51.93
C ARG A 883 -11.12 -53.63 51.97
N VAL A 884 -10.67 -53.02 50.88
CA VAL A 884 -10.51 -51.56 50.77
C VAL A 884 -11.86 -50.86 50.90
N ARG A 885 -12.93 -51.39 50.27
CA ARG A 885 -14.30 -50.90 50.46
C ARG A 885 -14.74 -50.98 51.92
N ALA A 886 -14.50 -52.12 52.58
CA ALA A 886 -14.82 -52.28 54.00
C ALA A 886 -14.02 -51.33 54.89
N ARG A 887 -12.72 -51.13 54.59
CA ARG A 887 -11.85 -50.22 55.33
C ARG A 887 -12.28 -48.77 55.16
N CYS A 888 -12.61 -48.34 53.94
CA CYS A 888 -13.15 -47.00 53.66
C CYS A 888 -14.45 -46.74 54.44
N ARG A 889 -15.35 -47.73 54.51
CA ARG A 889 -16.58 -47.64 55.34
C ARG A 889 -16.30 -47.57 56.83
N SER A 890 -15.22 -48.21 57.32
CA SER A 890 -14.83 -48.15 58.73
C SER A 890 -14.20 -46.81 59.11
N LEU A 891 -13.48 -46.16 58.17
CA LEU A 891 -12.80 -44.89 58.39
C LEU A 891 -13.75 -43.69 58.27
N ALA A 892 -14.82 -43.82 57.47
CA ALA A 892 -15.88 -42.84 57.34
C ALA A 892 -17.25 -43.53 57.41
N PRO A 893 -17.85 -43.64 58.62
CA PRO A 893 -19.15 -44.28 58.82
C PRO A 893 -20.28 -43.62 58.00
N ASP A 894 -20.17 -42.30 57.81
CA ASP A 894 -21.12 -41.48 57.04
C ASP A 894 -20.85 -41.53 55.51
N GLY A 895 -19.80 -42.25 55.10
CA GLY A 895 -19.38 -42.41 53.70
C GLY A 895 -18.35 -41.36 53.25
N LEU A 896 -17.58 -41.69 52.20
CA LEU A 896 -16.57 -40.79 51.60
C LEU A 896 -17.12 -40.00 50.40
N GLY A 897 -18.40 -40.13 50.10
CA GLY A 897 -19.03 -39.59 48.89
C GLY A 897 -18.48 -40.12 47.57
N ILE A 898 -17.81 -41.27 47.60
CA ILE A 898 -17.22 -41.95 46.44
C ILE A 898 -17.64 -43.42 46.36
N ALA A 899 -17.63 -43.96 45.15
CA ALA A 899 -17.68 -45.40 44.89
C ALA A 899 -16.34 -45.86 44.32
N VAL A 900 -15.66 -46.78 45.01
CA VAL A 900 -14.43 -47.41 44.51
C VAL A 900 -14.82 -48.52 43.54
N ASP A 901 -14.52 -48.34 42.26
CA ASP A 901 -14.94 -49.19 41.17
C ASP A 901 -14.00 -50.39 40.98
N GLU A 902 -12.69 -50.14 40.97
CA GLU A 902 -11.67 -51.12 40.57
C GLU A 902 -10.34 -50.90 41.30
N ILE A 903 -9.62 -51.98 41.61
CA ILE A 903 -8.21 -51.96 42.01
C ILE A 903 -7.40 -52.79 41.02
N SER A 904 -6.41 -52.16 40.40
CA SER A 904 -5.48 -52.82 39.48
C SER A 904 -4.06 -52.70 40.01
N ILE A 905 -3.47 -53.85 40.33
CA ILE A 905 -2.00 -53.98 40.42
C ILE A 905 -1.50 -53.76 39.00
N LEU A 906 -0.61 -52.81 38.77
CA LEU A 906 0.00 -52.55 37.47
C LEU A 906 1.32 -53.29 37.32
N ASP A 907 2.17 -53.22 38.35
CA ASP A 907 3.53 -53.76 38.30
C ASP A 907 3.93 -54.45 39.63
N LEU A 908 4.79 -55.46 39.54
CA LEU A 908 5.32 -56.25 40.65
C LEU A 908 6.77 -56.63 40.33
N HIS A 909 7.74 -56.10 41.08
CA HIS A 909 9.16 -56.37 40.85
C HIS A 909 9.92 -56.67 42.16
N PRO A 910 11.06 -57.39 42.10
CA PRO A 910 11.94 -57.58 43.26
C PRO A 910 12.60 -56.26 43.69
N PRO A 911 13.16 -56.17 44.91
CA PRO A 911 13.66 -54.92 45.47
C PRO A 911 14.88 -54.42 44.70
N ALA A 912 14.98 -53.11 44.50
CA ALA A 912 16.07 -52.48 43.74
C ALA A 912 17.49 -52.92 44.15
N GLY A 913 17.71 -53.31 45.41
CA GLY A 913 19.01 -53.79 45.90
C GLY A 913 19.45 -55.17 45.39
N VAL A 914 18.53 -55.96 44.84
CA VAL A 914 18.80 -57.31 44.27
C VAL A 914 18.52 -57.36 42.77
N VAL A 915 17.89 -56.29 42.24
CA VAL A 915 17.56 -56.11 40.83
C VAL A 915 18.82 -56.14 39.97
N GLU A 916 19.95 -55.59 40.42
CA GLU A 916 21.20 -55.64 39.65
C GLU A 916 21.72 -57.09 39.50
N SER A 917 21.66 -57.91 40.55
CA SER A 917 22.04 -59.33 40.47
C SER A 917 21.07 -60.15 39.62
N TYR A 918 19.77 -59.82 39.65
CA TYR A 918 18.78 -60.43 38.77
C TYR A 918 18.96 -60.00 37.32
N TYR A 919 19.30 -58.71 37.10
CA TYR A 919 19.70 -58.17 35.82
C TYR A 919 21.02 -58.78 35.37
N ASP A 920 21.99 -59.10 36.22
CA ASP A 920 23.24 -59.73 35.78
C ASP A 920 22.98 -61.14 35.24
N VAL A 921 22.08 -61.89 35.87
CA VAL A 921 21.65 -63.20 35.37
C VAL A 921 20.83 -63.05 34.10
N ALA A 922 19.85 -62.14 34.08
CA ALA A 922 19.03 -61.87 32.91
C ALA A 922 19.85 -61.30 31.75
N LYS A 923 20.85 -60.46 32.02
CA LYS A 923 21.80 -59.86 31.08
C LYS A 923 22.83 -60.88 30.63
N ALA A 924 23.22 -61.86 31.44
CA ALA A 924 24.02 -62.98 30.97
C ALA A 924 23.22 -63.86 29.99
N MET A 925 21.94 -64.10 30.29
CA MET A 925 21.03 -64.80 29.37
C MET A 925 20.74 -63.98 28.11
N GLU A 926 20.53 -62.67 28.26
CA GLU A 926 20.33 -61.74 27.15
C GLU A 926 21.61 -61.60 26.33
N ILE A 927 22.80 -61.55 26.93
CA ILE A 927 24.08 -61.53 26.19
C ILE A 927 24.26 -62.85 25.45
N ARG A 928 23.86 -64.00 26.02
CA ARG A 928 23.86 -65.27 25.30
C ARG A 928 22.90 -65.22 24.11
N ASP A 929 21.67 -64.79 24.33
CA ASP A 929 20.62 -64.77 23.31
C ASP A 929 20.87 -63.67 22.28
N GLN A 930 21.45 -62.53 22.66
CA GLN A 930 21.96 -61.47 21.82
C GLN A 930 23.16 -61.97 21.01
N LYS A 931 24.08 -62.75 21.59
CA LYS A 931 25.16 -63.37 20.80
C LYS A 931 24.62 -64.38 19.81
N ILE A 932 23.61 -65.17 20.19
CA ILE A 932 22.93 -66.10 19.27
C ILE A 932 22.19 -65.32 18.18
N ASN A 933 21.45 -64.27 18.54
CA ASN A 933 20.68 -63.45 17.62
C ASN A 933 21.58 -62.62 16.73
N VAL A 934 22.68 -62.06 17.22
CA VAL A 934 23.70 -61.36 16.43
C VAL A 934 24.42 -62.36 15.53
N ALA A 935 24.75 -63.57 16.01
CA ALA A 935 25.33 -64.59 15.13
C ALA A 935 24.33 -65.02 14.03
N THR A 936 23.05 -65.12 14.37
CA THR A 936 21.97 -65.49 13.45
C THR A 936 21.63 -64.34 12.50
N GLU A 937 21.64 -63.10 12.96
CA GLU A 937 21.47 -61.86 12.20
C GLU A 937 22.67 -61.61 11.31
N LEU A 938 23.90 -61.91 11.74
CA LEU A 938 25.08 -61.88 10.89
C LEU A 938 25.02 -62.99 9.84
N ALA A 939 24.48 -64.17 10.17
CA ALA A 939 24.31 -65.26 9.22
C ALA A 939 23.20 -64.97 8.19
N ILE A 940 22.03 -64.55 8.65
CA ILE A 940 20.90 -64.10 7.83
C ILE A 940 21.30 -62.86 7.05
N GLY A 941 21.89 -61.87 7.71
CA GLY A 941 22.36 -60.62 7.13
C GLY A 941 23.46 -60.86 6.09
N LYS A 942 24.40 -61.79 6.29
CA LYS A 942 25.35 -62.18 5.22
C LYS A 942 24.63 -62.86 4.05
N LYS A 943 23.66 -63.73 4.32
CA LYS A 943 22.89 -64.42 3.28
C LYS A 943 21.99 -63.48 2.49
N GLU A 944 21.31 -62.56 3.16
CA GLU A 944 20.43 -61.54 2.59
C GLU A 944 21.24 -60.41 1.96
N SER A 945 22.39 -60.01 2.51
CA SER A 945 23.32 -59.08 1.83
C SER A 945 23.94 -59.72 0.59
N ALA A 946 24.26 -61.02 0.62
CA ALA A 946 24.71 -61.74 -0.56
C ALA A 946 23.59 -61.83 -1.61
N ARG A 947 22.34 -62.11 -1.21
CA ARG A 947 21.17 -62.10 -2.10
C ARG A 947 20.90 -60.71 -2.66
N ALA A 948 20.87 -59.68 -1.81
CA ALA A 948 20.67 -58.29 -2.19
C ALA A 948 21.80 -57.79 -3.09
N ASN A 949 23.05 -58.21 -2.85
CA ASN A 949 24.16 -57.92 -3.75
C ASN A 949 24.00 -58.65 -5.09
N VAL A 950 23.59 -59.91 -5.10
CA VAL A 950 23.30 -60.64 -6.34
C VAL A 950 22.13 -59.99 -7.09
N GLU A 951 21.05 -59.61 -6.41
CA GLU A 951 19.92 -58.89 -7.00
C GLU A 951 20.32 -57.51 -7.49
N THR A 952 21.16 -56.78 -6.74
CA THR A 952 21.68 -55.46 -7.15
C THR A 952 22.61 -55.60 -8.34
N ILE A 953 23.46 -56.63 -8.38
CA ILE A 953 24.33 -56.93 -9.54
C ILE A 953 23.45 -57.31 -10.74
N LEU A 954 22.42 -58.14 -10.56
CA LEU A 954 21.49 -58.51 -11.62
C LEU A 954 20.64 -57.33 -12.09
N ALA A 955 20.19 -56.46 -11.18
CA ALA A 955 19.43 -55.26 -11.49
C ALA A 955 20.32 -54.24 -12.20
N LYS A 956 21.56 -54.02 -11.75
CA LYS A 956 22.55 -53.18 -12.44
C LYS A 956 22.92 -53.76 -13.80
N ALA A 957 23.07 -55.08 -13.92
CA ALA A 957 23.35 -55.72 -15.20
C ALA A 957 22.16 -55.64 -16.17
N ARG A 958 20.92 -55.79 -15.67
CA ARG A 958 19.69 -55.61 -16.46
C ARG A 958 19.49 -54.15 -16.86
N ALA A 959 19.74 -53.21 -15.95
CA ALA A 959 19.70 -51.78 -16.21
C ALA A 959 20.77 -51.39 -17.24
N ALA A 960 22.02 -51.82 -17.07
CA ALA A 960 23.08 -51.59 -18.05
C ALA A 960 22.80 -52.26 -19.41
N LYS A 961 22.16 -53.44 -19.42
CA LYS A 961 21.69 -54.08 -20.65
C LYS A 961 20.57 -53.26 -21.30
N ALA A 962 19.58 -52.82 -20.54
CA ALA A 962 18.47 -52.00 -21.03
C ALA A 962 18.96 -50.64 -21.53
N GLU A 963 19.85 -49.99 -20.79
CA GLU A 963 20.50 -48.73 -21.16
C GLU A 963 21.32 -48.90 -22.43
N ARG A 964 22.13 -49.97 -22.56
CA ARG A 964 22.85 -50.25 -23.80
C ARG A 964 21.92 -50.53 -24.97
N ILE A 965 20.82 -51.25 -24.76
CA ILE A 965 19.82 -51.48 -25.81
C ILE A 965 19.16 -50.16 -26.20
N GLN A 966 18.80 -49.32 -25.24
CA GLN A 966 18.13 -48.05 -25.48
C GLN A 966 19.07 -47.02 -26.11
N GLN A 967 20.35 -46.97 -25.69
CA GLN A 967 21.40 -46.17 -26.34
C GLN A 967 21.65 -46.68 -27.75
N ALA A 968 21.78 -48.00 -27.96
CA ALA A 968 21.96 -48.55 -29.29
C ALA A 968 20.74 -48.28 -30.19
N GLN A 969 19.51 -48.33 -29.66
CA GLN A 969 18.29 -47.97 -30.37
C GLN A 969 18.23 -46.46 -30.66
N ALA A 970 18.61 -45.61 -29.71
CA ALA A 970 18.64 -44.16 -29.88
C ALA A 970 19.73 -43.74 -30.88
N ASP A 971 20.90 -44.38 -30.84
CA ASP A 971 21.98 -44.16 -31.79
C ASP A 971 21.63 -44.72 -33.16
N LEU A 972 20.94 -45.86 -33.24
CA LEU A 972 20.36 -46.37 -34.47
C LEU A 972 19.31 -45.38 -35.02
N GLN A 973 18.42 -44.84 -34.18
CA GLN A 973 17.43 -43.85 -34.61
C GLN A 973 18.08 -42.53 -35.05
N ARG A 974 19.10 -42.04 -34.34
CA ARG A 974 19.90 -40.88 -34.76
C ARG A 974 20.62 -41.14 -36.08
N PHE A 975 21.17 -42.34 -36.26
CA PHE A 975 21.81 -42.75 -37.49
C PHE A 975 20.82 -42.87 -38.64
N LEU A 976 19.64 -43.47 -38.42
CA LEU A 976 18.57 -43.57 -39.42
C LEU A 976 18.02 -42.19 -39.80
N ALA A 977 17.77 -41.32 -38.80
CA ALA A 977 17.33 -39.94 -39.02
C ALA A 977 18.37 -39.10 -39.77
N ARG A 978 19.67 -39.36 -39.59
CA ARG A 978 20.75 -38.71 -40.36
C ARG A 978 21.02 -39.37 -41.71
N SER A 979 20.80 -40.67 -41.87
CA SER A 979 21.26 -41.40 -43.06
C SER A 979 20.22 -41.47 -44.18
N SER A 980 18.92 -41.52 -43.86
CA SER A 980 17.86 -41.63 -44.86
C SER A 980 17.69 -40.36 -45.72
N PRO A 981 17.61 -39.14 -45.15
CA PRO A 981 17.40 -37.91 -45.93
C PRO A 981 18.69 -37.26 -46.44
N ARG A 982 19.86 -37.91 -46.35
CA ARG A 982 21.15 -37.39 -46.89
C ARG A 982 21.54 -38.00 -48.24
N LYS A 983 20.81 -39.01 -48.71
CA LYS A 983 21.15 -39.79 -49.92
C LYS A 983 20.07 -39.72 -51.00
N GLU A 984 18.93 -39.13 -50.69
CA GLU A 984 17.76 -39.07 -51.55
C GLU A 984 17.26 -37.62 -51.60
N LEU A 985 17.13 -37.07 -52.80
CA LEU A 985 16.53 -35.74 -52.97
C LEU A 985 15.04 -35.82 -52.68
N ASP A 986 14.46 -34.73 -52.18
CA ASP A 986 13.02 -34.66 -51.98
C ASP A 986 12.29 -34.87 -53.33
N THR A 987 11.12 -35.51 -53.28
CA THR A 987 10.40 -35.96 -54.47
C THR A 987 10.03 -34.79 -55.39
N SER A 988 9.85 -33.59 -54.81
CA SER A 988 9.59 -32.34 -55.54
C SER A 988 10.81 -31.85 -56.34
N LEU A 989 12.02 -32.00 -55.79
CA LEU A 989 13.28 -31.62 -56.44
C LEU A 989 13.65 -32.60 -57.55
N GLU A 990 13.43 -33.90 -57.34
CA GLU A 990 13.60 -34.90 -58.41
C GLU A 990 12.65 -34.67 -59.59
N LEU A 991 11.41 -34.26 -59.31
CA LEU A 991 10.45 -33.90 -60.36
C LEU A 991 10.92 -32.67 -61.16
N THR A 992 11.51 -31.69 -60.48
CA THR A 992 11.99 -30.44 -61.11
C THR A 992 13.20 -30.69 -62.02
N LEU A 993 14.14 -31.53 -61.58
CA LEU A 993 15.28 -31.97 -62.40
C LEU A 993 14.83 -32.78 -63.62
N SER A 994 13.82 -33.65 -63.43
CA SER A 994 13.25 -34.45 -64.51
C SER A 994 12.52 -33.58 -65.55
N LEU A 995 11.79 -32.56 -65.10
CA LEU A 995 11.14 -31.57 -65.97
C LEU A 995 12.16 -30.72 -66.74
N ALA A 996 13.25 -30.29 -66.10
CA ALA A 996 14.33 -29.56 -66.77
C ALA A 996 15.02 -30.40 -67.86
N ALA A 997 15.27 -31.68 -67.59
CA ALA A 997 15.80 -32.62 -68.58
C ALA A 997 14.83 -32.85 -69.76
N ALA A 998 13.52 -32.92 -69.48
CA ALA A 998 12.49 -33.03 -70.51
C ALA A 998 12.42 -31.77 -71.41
N VAL A 999 12.58 -30.58 -70.84
CA VAL A 999 12.64 -29.32 -71.60
C VAL A 999 13.86 -29.29 -72.53
N SER A 1000 15.05 -29.66 -72.04
CA SER A 1000 16.26 -29.74 -72.89
C SER A 1000 16.16 -30.79 -74.01
N LEU A 1001 15.35 -31.84 -73.82
CA LEU A 1001 15.04 -32.82 -74.87
C LEU A 1001 14.21 -32.19 -76.01
N PHE A 1002 13.26 -31.32 -75.68
CA PHE A 1002 12.46 -30.58 -76.68
C PHE A 1002 13.27 -29.51 -77.42
N GLU A 1003 14.37 -29.03 -76.84
CA GLU A 1003 15.29 -28.06 -77.44
C GLU A 1003 16.35 -28.70 -78.36
N GLY A 1004 16.34 -30.02 -78.53
CA GLY A 1004 17.18 -30.74 -79.51
C GLY A 1004 18.62 -31.03 -79.05
N VAL A 1005 18.88 -30.97 -77.74
CA VAL A 1005 20.20 -31.30 -77.15
C VAL A 1005 20.43 -32.83 -77.17
N PRO A 1006 21.64 -33.32 -77.47
CA PRO A 1006 21.97 -34.75 -77.44
C PRO A 1006 21.72 -35.41 -76.07
N MET A 1007 21.23 -36.65 -76.07
CA MET A 1007 20.83 -37.39 -74.85
C MET A 1007 21.99 -37.63 -73.86
N ASP A 1008 23.20 -37.78 -74.38
CA ASP A 1008 24.44 -37.93 -73.65
C ASP A 1008 24.82 -36.67 -72.87
N GLU A 1009 24.59 -35.49 -73.45
CA GLU A 1009 24.80 -34.19 -72.78
C GLU A 1009 23.74 -33.91 -71.70
N ILE A 1010 22.46 -34.22 -71.99
CA ILE A 1010 21.36 -34.10 -71.02
C ILE A 1010 21.61 -35.02 -69.83
N ALA A 1011 22.01 -36.27 -70.08
CA ALA A 1011 22.33 -37.22 -69.03
C ALA A 1011 23.51 -36.74 -68.17
N ALA A 1012 24.58 -36.22 -68.78
CA ALA A 1012 25.75 -35.69 -68.06
C ALA A 1012 25.38 -34.49 -67.18
N LYS A 1013 24.60 -33.54 -67.71
CA LYS A 1013 24.17 -32.34 -66.98
C LYS A 1013 23.19 -32.66 -65.85
N HIS A 1014 22.19 -33.52 -66.10
CA HIS A 1014 21.27 -33.99 -65.07
C HIS A 1014 22.03 -34.71 -63.94
N HIS A 1015 23.03 -35.53 -64.29
CA HIS A 1015 23.86 -36.19 -63.28
C HIS A 1015 24.71 -35.20 -62.49
N GLN A 1016 25.24 -34.15 -63.12
CA GLN A 1016 26.02 -33.10 -62.47
C GLN A 1016 25.17 -32.26 -61.50
N ASP A 1017 24.01 -31.80 -61.93
CA ASP A 1017 23.10 -30.97 -61.12
C ASP A 1017 22.50 -31.77 -59.94
N ARG A 1018 22.13 -33.03 -60.18
CA ARG A 1018 21.71 -33.97 -59.12
C ARG A 1018 22.81 -34.20 -58.09
N SER A 1019 24.07 -34.30 -58.54
CA SER A 1019 25.22 -34.50 -57.65
C SER A 1019 25.52 -33.25 -56.81
N ALA A 1020 25.40 -32.05 -57.39
CA ALA A 1020 25.59 -30.79 -56.69
C ALA A 1020 24.53 -30.56 -55.59
N LEU A 1021 23.26 -30.88 -55.87
CA LEU A 1021 22.19 -30.78 -54.89
C LEU A 1021 22.30 -31.81 -53.76
N LEU A 1022 22.73 -33.04 -54.08
CA LEU A 1022 23.03 -34.06 -53.08
C LEU A 1022 24.22 -33.68 -52.18
N ALA A 1023 25.19 -32.92 -52.69
CA ALA A 1023 26.34 -32.46 -51.92
C ALA A 1023 25.97 -31.41 -50.84
N LEU A 1024 24.92 -30.61 -51.06
CA LEU A 1024 24.42 -29.58 -50.12
C LEU A 1024 23.43 -30.11 -49.09
N GLN A 1025 22.85 -31.29 -49.33
CA GLN A 1025 21.83 -31.88 -48.49
C GLN A 1025 22.26 -32.16 -47.03
N PRO A 1026 23.50 -32.61 -46.74
CA PRO A 1026 23.95 -32.84 -45.36
C PRO A 1026 23.91 -31.58 -44.48
N GLU A 1027 24.31 -30.42 -45.02
CA GLU A 1027 24.32 -29.15 -44.28
C GLU A 1027 22.91 -28.64 -43.98
N LEU A 1028 21.98 -28.78 -44.94
CA LEU A 1028 20.57 -28.37 -44.77
C LEU A 1028 19.83 -29.24 -43.75
N VAL A 1029 20.10 -30.55 -43.74
CA VAL A 1029 19.53 -31.48 -42.76
C VAL A 1029 20.05 -31.17 -41.35
N ASP A 1030 21.34 -30.87 -41.21
CA ASP A 1030 21.94 -30.51 -39.93
C ASP A 1030 21.43 -29.14 -39.42
N PHE A 1031 21.26 -28.16 -40.32
CA PHE A 1031 20.67 -26.86 -39.98
C PHE A 1031 19.22 -26.98 -39.50
N ARG A 1032 18.38 -27.80 -40.15
CA ARG A 1032 16.99 -28.02 -39.74
C ARG A 1032 16.89 -28.70 -38.37
N LEU A 1033 17.67 -29.75 -38.15
CA LEU A 1033 17.68 -30.49 -36.88
C LEU A 1033 18.15 -29.60 -35.71
N PHE A 1034 19.09 -28.67 -35.96
CA PHE A 1034 19.53 -27.69 -34.97
C PHE A 1034 18.38 -26.79 -34.52
N TRP A 1035 17.62 -26.21 -35.46
CA TRP A 1035 16.53 -25.29 -35.15
C TRP A 1035 15.31 -25.97 -34.52
N GLU A 1036 14.95 -27.19 -34.93
CA GLU A 1036 13.91 -27.97 -34.25
C GLU A 1036 14.29 -28.30 -32.80
N SER A 1037 15.57 -28.65 -32.58
CA SER A 1037 16.08 -28.92 -31.23
C SER A 1037 16.09 -27.66 -30.36
N ALA A 1038 16.50 -26.52 -30.93
CA ALA A 1038 16.47 -25.23 -30.25
C ALA A 1038 15.02 -24.79 -29.92
N GLY A 1039 14.09 -24.95 -30.86
CA GLY A 1039 12.67 -24.65 -30.67
C GLY A 1039 12.04 -25.47 -29.55
N ASN A 1040 12.30 -26.79 -29.52
CA ASN A 1040 11.80 -27.66 -28.45
C ASN A 1040 12.42 -27.34 -27.08
N ALA A 1041 13.69 -26.94 -27.03
CA ALA A 1041 14.35 -26.55 -25.77
C ALA A 1041 13.84 -25.21 -25.21
N LEU A 1042 13.36 -24.32 -26.08
CA LEU A 1042 12.82 -23.01 -25.72
C LEU A 1042 11.30 -23.02 -25.49
N ALA A 1043 10.59 -24.03 -26.01
CA ALA A 1043 9.16 -24.21 -25.79
C ALA A 1043 8.84 -24.41 -24.30
N GLY A 1044 8.00 -23.53 -23.73
CA GLY A 1044 7.53 -23.61 -22.34
C GLY A 1044 8.26 -22.73 -21.33
N ARG A 1045 9.22 -21.90 -21.74
CA ARG A 1045 9.84 -20.88 -20.87
C ARG A 1045 9.11 -19.54 -20.98
N GLN A 1046 8.75 -18.92 -19.85
CA GLN A 1046 8.18 -17.56 -19.82
C GLN A 1046 9.24 -16.53 -20.25
N LEU A 1047 8.85 -15.59 -21.11
CA LEU A 1047 9.71 -14.51 -21.63
C LEU A 1047 10.18 -13.60 -20.47
N LEU A 1048 11.50 -13.53 -20.26
CA LEU A 1048 12.12 -12.72 -19.21
C LEU A 1048 12.60 -11.40 -19.82
N LEU A 1049 11.83 -10.33 -19.59
CA LEU A 1049 12.18 -8.96 -19.98
C LEU A 1049 13.24 -8.43 -19.00
N ILE A 1050 14.50 -8.38 -19.46
CA ILE A 1050 15.58 -7.72 -18.72
C ILE A 1050 15.61 -6.27 -19.17
N ASP A 1051 15.27 -5.37 -18.25
CA ASP A 1051 15.36 -3.92 -18.38
C ASP A 1051 16.80 -3.50 -18.72
N SER A 1052 16.98 -2.88 -19.90
CA SER A 1052 18.29 -2.63 -20.52
C SER A 1052 19.07 -1.45 -19.90
N ASP A 1053 18.49 -0.75 -18.92
CA ASP A 1053 19.08 0.48 -18.37
C ASP A 1053 20.26 0.23 -17.41
N LYS A 1054 20.70 -1.02 -17.21
CA LYS A 1054 21.81 -1.37 -16.30
C LYS A 1054 23.04 -2.02 -16.94
N VAL A 1055 23.17 -2.09 -18.27
CA VAL A 1055 24.35 -2.69 -18.92
C VAL A 1055 24.97 -1.74 -19.94
N ALA A 1056 26.18 -1.26 -19.66
CA ALA A 1056 26.96 -0.46 -20.58
C ALA A 1056 27.60 -1.36 -21.65
N GLY A 1057 27.15 -1.22 -22.91
CA GLY A 1057 27.85 -1.73 -24.09
C GLY A 1057 27.04 -2.66 -24.99
N ARG A 1058 26.74 -2.16 -26.19
CA ARG A 1058 26.16 -2.82 -27.39
C ARG A 1058 24.64 -3.09 -27.38
N ARG A 1059 23.98 -2.37 -28.29
CA ARG A 1059 22.57 -2.52 -28.69
C ARG A 1059 22.42 -3.71 -29.65
N ASN A 1060 21.44 -4.56 -29.41
CA ASN A 1060 20.39 -5.02 -30.34
C ASN A 1060 19.64 -6.20 -29.72
N LEU A 1061 18.34 -6.04 -29.48
CA LEU A 1061 17.42 -7.08 -29.05
C LEU A 1061 16.36 -7.22 -30.14
N MET A 1062 16.35 -8.36 -30.85
CA MET A 1062 15.26 -8.74 -31.74
C MET A 1062 14.33 -9.68 -30.98
N LEU A 1063 13.09 -9.25 -30.78
CA LEU A 1063 11.99 -10.07 -30.27
C LEU A 1063 11.31 -10.72 -31.49
N PHE A 1064 11.26 -12.04 -31.55
CA PHE A 1064 10.49 -12.75 -32.57
C PHE A 1064 9.31 -13.48 -31.92
N ASP A 1065 8.17 -13.42 -32.61
CA ASP A 1065 6.99 -14.23 -32.38
C ASP A 1065 7.35 -15.73 -32.59
N PRO A 1066 7.07 -16.65 -31.65
CA PRO A 1066 7.31 -18.08 -31.85
C PRO A 1066 6.53 -18.68 -33.04
N GLU A 1067 5.51 -18.01 -33.58
CA GLU A 1067 4.85 -18.43 -34.83
C GLU A 1067 5.68 -18.17 -36.10
N MET A 1068 6.75 -17.35 -36.03
CA MET A 1068 7.66 -17.11 -37.17
C MET A 1068 8.64 -18.27 -37.47
N PHE A 1069 8.66 -19.34 -36.66
CA PHE A 1069 9.49 -20.53 -36.91
C PHE A 1069 8.80 -21.63 -37.75
N ARG A 1070 7.78 -21.29 -38.54
CA ARG A 1070 7.42 -22.11 -39.72
C ARG A 1070 8.34 -21.72 -40.88
N VAL A 1071 9.37 -22.54 -41.10
CA VAL A 1071 10.29 -22.37 -42.23
C VAL A 1071 9.48 -22.25 -43.54
N PRO A 1072 9.65 -21.18 -44.32
CA PRO A 1072 9.04 -21.09 -45.65
C PRO A 1072 9.69 -22.13 -46.56
N VAL A 1073 8.86 -22.88 -47.30
CA VAL A 1073 9.33 -23.73 -48.42
C VAL A 1073 10.15 -22.84 -49.36
N PRO A 1074 11.42 -23.17 -49.66
CA PRO A 1074 12.21 -22.32 -50.55
C PRO A 1074 11.71 -22.46 -51.99
N VAL A 1075 10.97 -21.46 -52.46
CA VAL A 1075 10.81 -21.20 -53.89
C VAL A 1075 12.13 -20.57 -54.36
N MET A 1076 13.02 -21.37 -54.94
CA MET A 1076 14.14 -20.84 -55.73
C MET A 1076 13.76 -20.77 -57.20
N ILE A 1077 13.55 -19.55 -57.69
CA ILE A 1077 13.59 -19.19 -59.10
C ILE A 1077 15.08 -19.09 -59.50
N PRO A 1078 15.56 -19.75 -60.57
CA PRO A 1078 16.97 -19.64 -60.97
C PRO A 1078 17.28 -18.24 -61.48
N GLN A 1079 18.33 -17.61 -60.93
CA GLN A 1079 18.91 -16.39 -61.50
C GLN A 1079 19.60 -16.72 -62.83
N MET A 1080 19.06 -16.18 -63.93
CA MET A 1080 19.75 -16.14 -65.22
C MET A 1080 21.04 -15.32 -65.08
N GLN A 1081 22.18 -15.94 -65.43
CA GLN A 1081 23.47 -15.26 -65.59
C GLN A 1081 23.36 -14.16 -66.66
N ARG A 1082 23.62 -12.90 -66.28
CA ARG A 1082 23.96 -11.82 -67.22
C ARG A 1082 25.44 -11.96 -67.63
N PRO A 1083 25.81 -11.76 -68.91
CA PRO A 1083 27.17 -11.97 -69.38
C PRO A 1083 28.12 -10.86 -68.92
N GLU A 1084 29.37 -11.25 -68.65
CA GLU A 1084 30.49 -10.38 -68.27
C GLU A 1084 30.85 -9.38 -69.38
N ARG A 1085 31.12 -8.12 -68.99
CA ARG A 1085 31.84 -7.16 -69.83
C ARG A 1085 33.26 -6.96 -69.28
N SER A 1086 34.20 -7.08 -70.22
CA SER A 1086 35.67 -7.00 -70.12
C SER A 1086 36.19 -5.65 -69.57
N PRO A 1087 37.37 -5.63 -68.90
CA PRO A 1087 38.02 -4.39 -68.49
C PRO A 1087 38.90 -3.84 -69.63
N LEU A 1088 39.10 -2.51 -69.69
CA LEU A 1088 40.36 -1.85 -70.07
C LEU A 1088 40.20 -0.32 -70.08
N LYS A 1089 41.04 0.35 -69.27
CA LYS A 1089 41.95 1.49 -69.58
C LYS A 1089 41.43 2.60 -70.53
N ASP A 1090 41.57 3.89 -70.26
CA ASP A 1090 42.72 4.66 -69.76
C ASP A 1090 42.29 6.09 -69.30
N GLU A 1091 43.21 6.77 -68.61
CA GLU A 1091 43.42 8.23 -68.53
C GLU A 1091 42.61 9.13 -67.54
N GLU A 1092 43.37 9.63 -66.56
CA GLU A 1092 43.30 10.95 -65.89
C GLU A 1092 43.51 12.11 -66.91
N PRO A 1093 43.23 13.40 -66.59
CA PRO A 1093 43.38 14.07 -65.28
C PRO A 1093 42.14 14.76 -64.69
#